data_AF-A0A1I8ELU5-F1
#
_entry.id   AF-A0A1I8ELU5-F1
#
_cell.length_a   1.000
_cell.length_b   1.000
_cell.length_c   1.000
_cell.angle_alpha   90.00
_cell.angle_beta   90.00
_cell.angle_gamma   90.00
#
_symmetry.space_group_name_H-M   'P 1'
#
loop_
_entity.id
_entity.type
_entity.pdbx_description
1 polymer ?
#
loop_
_entity_poly.entity_id
_entity_poly.type
_entity_poly.pdbx_seq_one_letter_code
_entity_poly.pdbx_strand_id
1 'polypeptide(L)'
;MQQFPVLDISEMTSSSVVIASSLSIPTTPPTSSSIDPLIIRNIIDEAFRVKTDKQGRVTPSTKQIGYDLFVSRFEPQLLIDAFAAVIEQFPIVAAECPKYNSWWTPRFYHLIFLIAQAFMSVLASERASNKTKEKDRKQDSFSNICISVTDEQRCRILRNVVSLNFSFDSNFWSLADYVLNFNKCPKDVVTIISDAASAGKASFAAVDYCIRNKVLSRYLDDPTILYSAALLGPLRAGTVESFAAKRAEEFRQKCREVLLRVEKLVSSPNEWEHAIVDYLGSVKQNDSNGKVVAYTYVGFRDSFSTLMRDLRGLPPSDDRINVKWAHHLVKKCAAKYYCEKTWKIENLHEVIWTILAQRPSMRKFVVQTLGKDFKDPQGAEMWRVCKIPADARKHMAHKSKEEHLDPRTPNPPYLSIPESVKPIEFVRHPSHLKRVANLLEDYANDSYPPVGVDAEWSSYVSYSKATILQLAIPCHIFIIDVDEIKPDILVNFFEKLFVGWKLLKIGYQFDEDLIQLRSAVQHCSALYHPKNLICIGKLVKSLMKESAERPDVNLDGVFYLGKVQRSEECTEGVRTDIVSTEMDGNAWSHVANCKEDVKTRLNHVSVDISQVMNKSHNVTSTSVKIEEVKELFTSKPKEDEQDMKVVEENPLLKEIRGLSALCERVLGKPLDKTEQCSVWDRRPLRDLQLRYAALDAYCMLMLYEKCVDWASRLDLSISEICSKQEPLTGTLPLFCDKQFLNFENEI
;
A
#
# COMPACT_ATOMS: atom_id res chain seq x y z
N MET A 1 1.13 43.58 -48.02
CA MET A 1 2.12 44.42 -48.76
C MET A 1 3.46 44.16 -48.10
N GLN A 2 4.56 44.05 -48.85
CA GLN A 2 5.75 43.23 -48.50
C GLN A 2 5.35 41.74 -48.41
N GLN A 3 5.50 40.90 -49.45
CA GLN A 3 6.67 40.45 -50.21
C GLN A 3 7.59 39.47 -49.45
N PHE A 4 7.35 38.18 -49.68
CA PHE A 4 8.39 37.15 -49.74
C PHE A 4 8.59 36.76 -51.23
N PRO A 5 9.80 36.35 -51.65
CA PRO A 5 10.08 36.01 -53.04
C PRO A 5 9.50 34.64 -53.45
N VAL A 6 9.11 34.52 -54.71
CA VAL A 6 8.80 33.26 -55.40
C VAL A 6 9.78 33.12 -56.56
N LEU A 7 10.46 31.96 -56.65
CA LEU A 7 11.26 31.40 -57.74
C LEU A 7 11.80 30.04 -57.21
N ASP A 8 11.89 28.94 -57.95
CA ASP A 8 11.37 28.63 -59.29
C ASP A 8 11.13 27.11 -59.45
N ILE A 9 10.41 26.66 -60.48
CA ILE A 9 10.18 25.23 -60.78
C ILE A 9 10.26 24.94 -62.29
N SER A 10 11.47 24.69 -62.83
CA SER A 10 11.70 23.66 -63.87
C SER A 10 13.16 23.55 -64.32
N GLU A 11 13.50 22.35 -64.82
CA GLU A 11 14.70 21.86 -65.54
C GLU A 11 15.60 20.94 -64.68
N MET A 12 15.66 19.62 -64.95
CA MET A 12 16.33 18.94 -66.07
C MET A 12 17.86 19.18 -66.05
N THR A 13 18.72 18.15 -66.14
CA THR A 13 18.61 16.94 -66.97
C THR A 13 19.00 15.62 -66.26
N SER A 14 18.72 14.51 -66.94
CA SER A 14 19.10 13.14 -66.59
C SER A 14 20.60 12.85 -66.64
N SER A 15 21.07 11.96 -65.76
CA SER A 15 22.25 11.12 -66.02
C SER A 15 21.88 9.64 -65.85
N SER A 16 22.03 8.86 -66.93
CA SER A 16 21.59 7.47 -67.00
C SER A 16 22.68 6.51 -66.51
N VAL A 17 22.36 5.58 -65.61
CA VAL A 17 23.27 4.49 -65.23
C VAL A 17 22.60 3.13 -65.44
N VAL A 18 22.91 2.56 -66.62
CA VAL A 18 23.00 1.13 -66.98
C VAL A 18 22.23 0.12 -66.12
N ILE A 19 21.23 -0.51 -66.73
CA ILE A 19 20.70 -1.80 -66.28
C ILE A 19 21.77 -2.88 -66.49
N ALA A 20 22.27 -3.48 -65.42
CA ALA A 20 23.12 -4.67 -65.45
C ALA A 20 22.40 -5.82 -64.73
N SER A 21 21.97 -6.82 -65.49
CA SER A 21 21.32 -8.02 -64.97
C SER A 21 22.33 -9.04 -64.41
N SER A 22 21.85 -9.90 -63.51
CA SER A 22 22.50 -11.11 -62.97
C SER A 22 23.85 -10.93 -62.25
N LEU A 23 23.82 -11.07 -60.92
CA LEU A 23 24.83 -11.84 -60.17
C LEU A 23 24.25 -12.31 -58.81
N SER A 24 24.40 -13.61 -58.55
CA SER A 24 24.17 -14.40 -57.33
C SER A 24 23.71 -13.68 -56.04
N ILE A 25 22.59 -14.16 -55.47
CA ILE A 25 22.18 -13.92 -54.07
C ILE A 25 23.20 -14.56 -53.11
N PRO A 26 23.81 -13.81 -52.17
CA PRO A 26 24.55 -14.38 -51.05
C PRO A 26 23.57 -14.69 -49.90
N THR A 27 23.15 -15.94 -49.75
CA THR A 27 22.35 -16.38 -48.60
C THR A 27 23.24 -16.57 -47.36
N THR A 28 23.43 -15.51 -46.59
CA THR A 28 24.02 -15.57 -45.23
C THR A 28 22.95 -15.21 -44.18
N PRO A 29 22.40 -16.17 -43.42
CA PRO A 29 21.47 -15.86 -42.34
C PRO A 29 22.22 -15.24 -41.15
N PRO A 30 21.59 -14.31 -40.39
CA PRO A 30 22.14 -13.88 -39.11
C PRO A 30 22.16 -15.07 -38.13
N THR A 31 23.27 -15.24 -37.41
CA THR A 31 23.49 -16.39 -36.53
C THR A 31 22.61 -16.33 -35.28
N SER A 32 21.44 -16.96 -35.33
CA SER A 32 20.65 -17.31 -34.14
C SER A 32 21.09 -18.67 -33.59
N SER A 33 20.95 -18.85 -32.28
CA SER A 33 21.04 -20.16 -31.62
C SER A 33 19.83 -21.01 -32.05
N SER A 34 20.01 -21.79 -33.11
CA SER A 34 18.97 -22.59 -33.78
C SER A 34 18.47 -23.75 -32.91
N ILE A 35 17.66 -23.42 -31.90
CA ILE A 35 16.88 -24.39 -31.13
C ILE A 35 15.81 -24.99 -32.04
N ASP A 36 15.76 -26.32 -32.07
CA ASP A 36 14.91 -27.09 -32.97
C ASP A 36 13.42 -26.66 -32.86
N PRO A 37 12.78 -26.22 -33.97
CA PRO A 37 11.36 -25.91 -34.02
C PRO A 37 10.44 -27.03 -33.51
N LEU A 38 10.86 -28.31 -33.61
CA LEU A 38 10.12 -29.44 -33.05
C LEU A 38 10.12 -29.41 -31.51
N ILE A 39 11.23 -29.05 -30.87
CA ILE A 39 11.30 -28.88 -29.40
C ILE A 39 10.42 -27.70 -28.97
N ILE A 40 10.46 -26.59 -29.72
CA ILE A 40 9.59 -25.42 -29.47
C ILE A 40 8.11 -25.81 -29.58
N ARG A 41 7.73 -26.57 -30.61
CA ARG A 41 6.36 -27.08 -30.78
C ARG A 41 5.96 -27.99 -29.62
N ASN A 42 6.83 -28.90 -29.20
CA ASN A 42 6.58 -29.81 -28.07
C ASN A 42 6.34 -29.05 -26.74
N ILE A 43 7.07 -27.96 -26.49
CA ILE A 43 6.87 -27.09 -25.30
C ILE A 43 5.48 -26.45 -25.31
N ILE A 44 5.02 -25.97 -26.47
CA ILE A 44 3.67 -25.39 -26.64
C ILE A 44 2.59 -26.48 -26.49
N ASP A 45 2.81 -27.64 -27.11
CA ASP A 45 1.93 -28.82 -27.02
C ASP A 45 1.76 -29.34 -25.58
N GLU A 46 2.84 -29.38 -24.79
CA GLU A 46 2.82 -29.81 -23.39
C GLU A 46 2.20 -28.76 -22.46
N ALA A 47 2.52 -27.48 -22.65
CA ALA A 47 1.88 -26.40 -21.90
C ALA A 47 0.34 -26.44 -22.07
N PHE A 48 -0.14 -26.79 -23.27
CA PHE A 48 -1.57 -26.95 -23.56
C PHE A 48 -2.21 -28.21 -22.93
N ARG A 49 -1.42 -29.21 -22.50
CA ARG A 49 -1.92 -30.45 -21.87
C ARG A 49 -2.08 -30.36 -20.36
N VAL A 50 -1.51 -29.32 -19.72
CA VAL A 50 -1.68 -29.07 -18.29
C VAL A 50 -3.17 -28.84 -17.96
N LYS A 51 -3.59 -28.97 -16.70
CA LYS A 51 -5.00 -28.84 -16.30
C LYS A 51 -5.22 -27.72 -15.29
N THR A 52 -6.42 -27.13 -15.31
CA THR A 52 -6.90 -26.21 -14.27
C THR A 52 -8.03 -26.82 -13.45
N ASP A 53 -8.10 -26.44 -12.16
CA ASP A 53 -9.24 -26.75 -11.30
C ASP A 53 -10.47 -25.86 -11.63
N LYS A 54 -11.60 -26.11 -10.97
CA LYS A 54 -12.84 -25.32 -11.13
C LYS A 54 -12.70 -23.87 -10.64
N GLN A 55 -11.59 -23.53 -10.00
CA GLN A 55 -11.22 -22.21 -9.50
C GLN A 55 -10.10 -21.58 -10.37
N GLY A 56 -9.77 -22.18 -11.52
CA GLY A 56 -8.76 -21.75 -12.46
C GLY A 56 -7.32 -21.81 -11.95
N ARG A 57 -7.03 -22.55 -10.87
CA ARG A 57 -5.66 -22.83 -10.43
C ARG A 57 -5.05 -23.89 -11.33
N VAL A 58 -3.82 -23.68 -11.78
CA VAL A 58 -3.09 -24.65 -12.60
C VAL A 58 -2.54 -25.79 -11.73
N THR A 59 -2.57 -27.02 -12.24
CA THR A 59 -1.96 -28.20 -11.61
C THR A 59 -1.16 -28.98 -12.67
N PRO A 60 0.17 -29.21 -12.48
CA PRO A 60 0.98 -28.85 -11.32
C PRO A 60 1.24 -27.34 -11.18
N SER A 61 2.06 -26.93 -10.22
CA SER A 61 2.32 -25.50 -9.93
C SER A 61 3.04 -24.79 -11.08
N THR A 62 2.95 -23.46 -11.19
CA THR A 62 3.67 -22.70 -12.24
C THR A 62 5.19 -22.86 -12.17
N LYS A 63 5.77 -23.09 -10.98
CA LYS A 63 7.18 -23.47 -10.84
C LYS A 63 7.44 -24.85 -11.48
N GLN A 64 6.63 -25.86 -11.16
CA GLN A 64 6.81 -27.20 -11.73
C GLN A 64 6.65 -27.16 -13.26
N ILE A 65 5.65 -26.46 -13.77
CA ILE A 65 5.44 -26.26 -15.21
C ILE A 65 6.66 -25.61 -15.86
N GLY A 66 7.25 -24.57 -15.25
CA GLY A 66 8.45 -23.95 -15.82
C GLY A 66 9.66 -24.88 -15.83
N TYR A 67 9.77 -25.76 -14.84
CA TYR A 67 10.83 -26.77 -14.76
C TYR A 67 10.61 -27.84 -15.83
N ASP A 68 9.39 -28.39 -15.90
CA ASP A 68 8.98 -29.39 -16.86
C ASP A 68 9.11 -28.88 -18.30
N LEU A 69 8.78 -27.61 -18.58
CA LEU A 69 8.84 -27.01 -19.92
C LEU A 69 10.27 -26.66 -20.36
N PHE A 70 11.10 -26.08 -19.48
CA PHE A 70 12.40 -25.52 -19.87
C PHE A 70 13.59 -26.21 -19.20
N VAL A 71 13.63 -26.29 -17.85
CA VAL A 71 14.80 -26.81 -17.12
C VAL A 71 15.08 -28.28 -17.40
N SER A 72 14.04 -29.08 -17.64
CA SER A 72 14.19 -30.49 -18.01
C SER A 72 14.78 -30.70 -19.42
N ARG A 73 14.85 -29.66 -20.25
CA ARG A 73 15.21 -29.74 -21.68
C ARG A 73 16.47 -28.97 -22.10
N PHE A 74 16.86 -27.93 -21.36
CA PHE A 74 17.95 -27.04 -21.77
C PHE A 74 18.97 -26.82 -20.66
N GLU A 75 20.24 -26.85 -21.07
CA GLU A 75 21.36 -26.40 -20.25
C GLU A 75 21.16 -24.96 -19.73
N PRO A 76 21.70 -24.60 -18.55
CA PRO A 76 21.42 -23.32 -17.87
C PRO A 76 21.63 -22.08 -18.75
N GLN A 77 22.70 -22.09 -19.56
CA GLN A 77 23.07 -21.01 -20.48
C GLN A 77 22.14 -20.86 -21.70
N LEU A 78 21.36 -21.90 -22.05
CA LEU A 78 20.43 -21.89 -23.19
C LEU A 78 18.99 -21.53 -22.80
N LEU A 79 18.61 -21.64 -21.53
CA LEU A 79 17.22 -21.41 -21.04
C LEU A 79 16.63 -20.07 -21.48
N ILE A 80 17.44 -19.02 -21.51
CA ILE A 80 17.04 -17.65 -21.84
C ILE A 80 16.73 -17.50 -23.34
N ASP A 81 17.58 -18.04 -24.21
CA ASP A 81 17.37 -18.03 -25.66
C ASP A 81 16.29 -19.05 -26.09
N ALA A 82 16.13 -20.15 -25.35
CA ALA A 82 15.02 -21.08 -25.51
C ALA A 82 13.67 -20.42 -25.22
N PHE A 83 13.58 -19.66 -24.13
CA PHE A 83 12.37 -18.88 -23.83
C PHE A 83 12.10 -17.82 -24.89
N ALA A 84 13.13 -17.07 -25.31
CA ALA A 84 12.98 -16.07 -26.37
C ALA A 84 12.47 -16.71 -27.69
N ALA A 85 13.06 -17.82 -28.13
CA ALA A 85 12.65 -18.55 -29.33
C ALA A 85 11.22 -19.12 -29.22
N VAL A 86 10.80 -19.62 -28.04
CA VAL A 86 9.42 -20.10 -27.82
C VAL A 86 8.41 -18.95 -27.95
N ILE A 87 8.70 -17.76 -27.41
CA ILE A 87 7.81 -16.59 -27.56
C ILE A 87 7.79 -16.08 -29.02
N GLU A 88 8.95 -16.02 -29.68
CA GLU A 88 9.09 -15.58 -31.09
C GLU A 88 8.33 -16.49 -32.06
N GLN A 89 8.34 -17.81 -31.84
CA GLN A 89 7.70 -18.80 -32.71
C GLN A 89 6.23 -19.07 -32.35
N PHE A 90 5.76 -18.70 -31.15
CA PHE A 90 4.39 -18.97 -30.73
C PHE A 90 3.32 -18.50 -31.74
N PRO A 91 3.38 -17.28 -32.32
CA PRO A 91 2.36 -16.82 -33.27
C PRO A 91 2.27 -17.68 -34.54
N ILE A 92 3.40 -18.23 -35.00
CA ILE A 92 3.48 -19.10 -36.18
C ILE A 92 2.83 -20.46 -35.85
N VAL A 93 3.25 -21.09 -34.75
CA VAL A 93 2.71 -22.38 -34.29
C VAL A 93 1.21 -22.28 -33.97
N ALA A 94 0.75 -21.15 -33.43
CA ALA A 94 -0.66 -20.94 -33.12
C ALA A 94 -1.52 -20.55 -34.34
N ALA A 95 -0.93 -20.00 -35.41
CA ALA A 95 -1.60 -19.83 -36.70
C ALA A 95 -1.82 -21.20 -37.39
N GLU A 96 -0.84 -22.10 -37.35
CA GLU A 96 -1.00 -23.49 -37.81
C GLU A 96 -1.98 -24.31 -36.95
N CYS A 97 -2.06 -24.01 -35.65
CA CYS A 97 -2.90 -24.73 -34.69
C CYS A 97 -3.78 -23.76 -33.88
N PRO A 98 -4.90 -23.26 -34.44
CA PRO A 98 -5.77 -22.25 -33.80
C PRO A 98 -6.29 -22.59 -32.40
N LYS A 99 -6.29 -23.88 -32.02
CA LYS A 99 -6.52 -24.34 -30.64
C LYS A 99 -5.62 -23.66 -29.61
N TYR A 100 -4.40 -23.23 -29.97
CA TYR A 100 -3.45 -22.59 -29.05
C TYR A 100 -3.76 -21.11 -28.80
N ASN A 101 -4.49 -20.45 -29.70
CA ASN A 101 -5.09 -19.13 -29.49
C ASN A 101 -6.49 -19.22 -28.82
N SER A 102 -7.00 -20.43 -28.57
CA SER A 102 -8.29 -20.61 -27.90
C SER A 102 -8.16 -20.51 -26.36
N TRP A 103 -9.20 -20.03 -25.69
CA TRP A 103 -9.19 -19.84 -24.23
C TRP A 103 -9.10 -21.17 -23.49
N TRP A 104 -7.91 -21.43 -22.96
CA TRP A 104 -7.51 -22.71 -22.38
C TRP A 104 -8.10 -23.01 -20.99
N THR A 105 -8.69 -22.02 -20.31
CA THR A 105 -9.19 -22.18 -18.92
C THR A 105 -10.47 -21.38 -18.64
N PRO A 106 -11.30 -21.79 -17.64
CA PRO A 106 -12.45 -21.02 -17.17
C PRO A 106 -12.14 -19.64 -16.54
N ARG A 107 -10.85 -19.26 -16.45
CA ARG A 107 -10.39 -17.97 -15.90
C ARG A 107 -9.54 -17.14 -16.88
N PHE A 108 -9.69 -17.38 -18.19
CA PHE A 108 -9.11 -16.54 -19.24
C PHE A 108 -7.57 -16.41 -19.17
N TYR A 109 -6.89 -17.53 -18.93
CA TYR A 109 -5.45 -17.64 -19.19
C TYR A 109 -5.19 -18.05 -20.64
N HIS A 110 -4.50 -17.19 -21.40
CA HIS A 110 -3.95 -17.54 -22.70
C HIS A 110 -2.68 -18.40 -22.54
N LEU A 111 -2.42 -19.30 -23.49
CA LEU A 111 -1.35 -20.30 -23.37
C LEU A 111 0.04 -19.65 -23.23
N ILE A 112 0.33 -18.60 -24.00
CA ILE A 112 1.62 -17.90 -23.93
C ILE A 112 1.85 -17.23 -22.56
N PHE A 113 0.78 -16.80 -21.88
CA PHE A 113 0.87 -16.21 -20.55
C PHE A 113 1.24 -17.26 -19.50
N LEU A 114 0.77 -18.51 -19.64
CA LEU A 114 1.22 -19.61 -18.80
C LEU A 114 2.71 -19.86 -19.00
N ILE A 115 3.16 -19.98 -20.26
CA ILE A 115 4.56 -20.26 -20.60
C ILE A 115 5.47 -19.17 -20.02
N ALA A 116 5.14 -17.89 -20.23
CA ALA A 116 5.89 -16.76 -19.71
C ALA A 116 5.88 -16.68 -18.16
N GLN A 117 4.73 -16.84 -17.51
CA GLN A 117 4.64 -16.83 -16.05
C GLN A 117 5.38 -18.02 -15.43
N ALA A 118 5.32 -19.20 -16.04
CA ALA A 118 5.99 -20.40 -15.57
C ALA A 118 7.52 -20.28 -15.65
N PHE A 119 8.04 -19.81 -16.80
CA PHE A 119 9.47 -19.54 -16.96
C PHE A 119 9.99 -18.56 -15.91
N MET A 120 9.34 -17.40 -15.76
CA MET A 120 9.73 -16.40 -14.76
C MET A 120 9.59 -16.93 -13.31
N SER A 121 8.60 -17.79 -13.02
CA SER A 121 8.43 -18.41 -11.69
C SER A 121 9.60 -19.30 -11.29
N VAL A 122 10.24 -19.97 -12.25
CA VAL A 122 11.42 -20.82 -12.00
C VAL A 122 12.66 -19.97 -11.79
N LEU A 123 12.94 -19.03 -12.70
CA LEU A 123 14.10 -18.14 -12.57
C LEU A 123 14.10 -17.34 -11.25
N ALA A 124 12.92 -16.97 -10.75
CA ALA A 124 12.77 -16.31 -9.46
C ALA A 124 13.08 -17.22 -8.25
N SER A 125 12.80 -18.52 -8.37
CA SER A 125 13.02 -19.50 -7.30
C SER A 125 14.50 -19.67 -6.95
N GLU A 126 15.37 -19.70 -7.98
CA GLU A 126 16.81 -19.89 -7.81
C GLU A 126 17.48 -18.68 -7.15
N ARG A 127 17.07 -17.46 -7.54
CA ARG A 127 17.57 -16.21 -6.93
C ARG A 127 17.29 -16.11 -5.42
N ALA A 128 16.20 -16.71 -4.94
CA ALA A 128 15.89 -16.75 -3.52
C ALA A 128 16.85 -17.65 -2.73
N SER A 129 17.28 -18.79 -3.31
CA SER A 129 18.16 -19.75 -2.62
C SER A 129 19.54 -19.17 -2.31
N ASN A 130 20.05 -18.24 -3.14
CA ASN A 130 21.37 -17.62 -2.98
C ASN A 130 21.44 -16.54 -1.87
N LYS A 131 20.34 -16.25 -1.14
CA LYS A 131 20.32 -15.26 -0.04
C LYS A 131 20.17 -15.85 1.37
N THR A 132 19.98 -17.17 1.51
CA THR A 132 19.73 -17.78 2.83
C THR A 132 20.77 -18.85 3.11
N LYS A 133 21.70 -18.58 4.04
CA LYS A 133 22.59 -19.62 4.55
C LYS A 133 21.82 -20.65 5.37
N GLU A 134 22.27 -21.88 5.19
CA GLU A 134 21.98 -23.12 5.91
C GLU A 134 21.20 -23.01 7.23
N LYS A 135 19.94 -23.46 7.20
CA LYS A 135 19.36 -24.32 8.24
C LYS A 135 18.37 -25.30 7.63
N ASP A 136 18.56 -26.58 7.95
CA ASP A 136 17.65 -27.71 7.78
C ASP A 136 16.78 -27.75 6.50
N ARG A 137 17.38 -28.09 5.37
CA ARG A 137 16.63 -28.56 4.19
C ARG A 137 16.59 -30.08 4.13
N LYS A 138 15.38 -30.64 4.10
CA LYS A 138 15.15 -31.90 3.37
C LYS A 138 15.46 -31.65 1.89
N GLN A 139 16.05 -32.65 1.24
CA GLN A 139 16.74 -32.48 -0.04
C GLN A 139 15.76 -32.44 -1.22
N ASP A 140 15.07 -31.30 -1.41
CA ASP A 140 14.32 -30.99 -2.62
C ASP A 140 15.25 -30.99 -3.84
N SER A 141 14.90 -31.74 -4.89
CA SER A 141 15.76 -32.08 -6.04
C SER A 141 15.93 -30.95 -7.07
N PHE A 142 15.84 -29.69 -6.65
CA PHE A 142 15.93 -28.50 -7.51
C PHE A 142 17.19 -27.69 -7.18
N SER A 143 18.36 -28.30 -7.32
CA SER A 143 19.62 -27.75 -6.83
C SER A 143 20.36 -26.85 -7.84
N ASN A 144 20.38 -25.55 -7.56
CA ASN A 144 21.37 -24.56 -7.98
C ASN A 144 21.57 -24.37 -9.50
N ILE A 145 20.60 -23.72 -10.16
CA ILE A 145 20.76 -23.28 -11.56
C ILE A 145 21.15 -21.79 -11.60
N CYS A 146 22.45 -21.49 -11.76
CA CYS A 146 22.97 -20.13 -11.83
C CYS A 146 22.93 -19.60 -13.27
N ILE A 147 22.08 -18.61 -13.55
CA ILE A 147 21.85 -18.08 -14.91
C ILE A 147 22.28 -16.62 -14.98
N SER A 148 23.35 -16.36 -15.73
CA SER A 148 23.82 -15.01 -16.07
C SER A 148 23.07 -14.48 -17.29
N VAL A 149 22.01 -13.71 -17.08
CA VAL A 149 21.25 -13.06 -18.17
C VAL A 149 22.07 -11.89 -18.72
N THR A 150 22.52 -11.99 -19.98
CA THR A 150 23.24 -10.90 -20.65
C THR A 150 22.32 -9.72 -20.96
N ASP A 151 22.90 -8.57 -21.30
CA ASP A 151 22.11 -7.35 -21.49
C ASP A 151 21.34 -7.37 -22.82
N GLU A 152 21.92 -7.94 -23.89
CA GLU A 152 21.16 -8.18 -25.13
C GLU A 152 20.09 -9.26 -24.95
N GLN A 153 20.35 -10.34 -24.21
CA GLN A 153 19.31 -11.33 -23.88
C GLN A 153 18.12 -10.70 -23.12
N ARG A 154 18.40 -9.77 -22.20
CA ARG A 154 17.36 -9.03 -21.47
C ARG A 154 16.54 -8.15 -22.41
N CYS A 155 17.20 -7.42 -23.30
CA CYS A 155 16.54 -6.59 -24.30
C CYS A 155 15.72 -7.44 -25.29
N ARG A 156 16.24 -8.59 -25.75
CA ARG A 156 15.50 -9.57 -26.57
C ARG A 156 14.23 -10.05 -25.87
N ILE A 157 14.32 -10.53 -24.63
CA ILE A 157 13.13 -10.93 -23.85
C ILE A 157 12.15 -9.76 -23.71
N LEU A 158 12.61 -8.55 -23.41
CA LEU A 158 11.74 -7.39 -23.26
C LEU A 158 10.98 -7.06 -24.56
N ARG A 159 11.68 -6.99 -25.70
CA ARG A 159 11.06 -6.81 -27.03
C ARG A 159 9.99 -7.87 -27.31
N ASN A 160 10.22 -9.11 -26.86
CA ASN A 160 9.30 -10.23 -27.07
C ASN A 160 8.06 -10.19 -26.15
N VAL A 161 8.18 -9.66 -24.92
CA VAL A 161 7.06 -9.63 -23.96
C VAL A 161 6.31 -8.30 -23.87
N VAL A 162 6.83 -7.20 -24.45
CA VAL A 162 6.20 -5.86 -24.36
C VAL A 162 4.78 -5.81 -24.93
N SER A 163 4.50 -6.57 -25.99
CA SER A 163 3.18 -6.65 -26.64
C SER A 163 2.19 -7.56 -25.92
N LEU A 164 2.67 -8.45 -25.03
CA LEU A 164 1.83 -9.47 -24.39
C LEU A 164 0.90 -8.80 -23.37
N ASN A 165 -0.39 -8.74 -23.71
CA ASN A 165 -1.41 -8.06 -22.93
C ASN A 165 -1.87 -8.87 -21.70
N PHE A 166 -0.93 -9.07 -20.76
CA PHE A 166 -1.23 -9.57 -19.42
C PHE A 166 -2.24 -8.65 -18.71
N SER A 167 -3.12 -9.22 -17.88
CA SER A 167 -3.99 -8.43 -17.01
C SER A 167 -3.16 -7.46 -16.13
N PHE A 168 -3.65 -6.25 -15.91
CA PHE A 168 -3.04 -5.26 -15.01
C PHE A 168 -3.03 -5.71 -13.53
N ASP A 169 -3.86 -6.70 -13.16
CA ASP A 169 -3.82 -7.38 -11.85
C ASP A 169 -2.79 -8.54 -11.80
N SER A 170 -2.04 -8.78 -12.88
CA SER A 170 -0.98 -9.78 -12.93
C SER A 170 0.31 -9.27 -12.29
N ASN A 171 0.98 -10.11 -11.50
CA ASN A 171 2.31 -9.82 -10.97
C ASN A 171 3.45 -10.06 -11.99
N PHE A 172 3.12 -10.43 -13.24
CA PHE A 172 4.11 -10.79 -14.27
C PHE A 172 5.23 -9.76 -14.42
N TRP A 173 4.90 -8.46 -14.59
CA TRP A 173 5.91 -7.43 -14.83
C TRP A 173 6.84 -7.20 -13.63
N SER A 174 6.33 -7.31 -12.41
CA SER A 174 7.15 -7.26 -11.18
C SER A 174 8.02 -8.50 -11.00
N LEU A 175 7.52 -9.68 -11.41
CA LEU A 175 8.29 -10.93 -11.43
C LEU A 175 9.39 -10.89 -12.50
N ALA A 176 9.08 -10.35 -13.68
CA ALA A 176 10.02 -10.14 -14.77
C ALA A 176 11.12 -9.16 -14.37
N ASP A 177 10.83 -8.05 -13.67
CA ASP A 177 11.87 -7.17 -13.12
C ASP A 177 12.73 -7.88 -12.07
N TYR A 178 12.12 -8.61 -11.13
CA TYR A 178 12.87 -9.37 -10.12
C TYR A 178 13.83 -10.40 -10.75
N VAL A 179 13.43 -11.03 -11.85
CA VAL A 179 14.21 -12.05 -12.58
C VAL A 179 15.26 -11.42 -13.50
N LEU A 180 14.87 -10.45 -14.32
CA LEU A 180 15.73 -9.90 -15.36
C LEU A 180 16.63 -8.77 -14.80
N ASN A 181 16.17 -8.07 -13.76
CA ASN A 181 16.72 -6.83 -13.22
C ASN A 181 16.77 -5.72 -14.29
N PHE A 182 15.61 -5.17 -14.65
CA PHE A 182 15.52 -4.07 -15.63
C PHE A 182 16.26 -2.83 -15.15
N ASN A 183 16.34 -2.63 -13.84
CA ASN A 183 17.10 -1.55 -13.20
C ASN A 183 18.62 -1.61 -13.46
N LYS A 184 19.16 -2.69 -14.07
CA LYS A 184 20.55 -2.77 -14.55
C LYS A 184 20.80 -1.96 -15.83
N CYS A 185 19.81 -1.90 -16.73
CA CYS A 185 19.89 -1.21 -18.02
C CYS A 185 18.63 -0.35 -18.25
N PRO A 186 18.33 0.61 -17.36
CA PRO A 186 17.03 1.25 -17.30
C PRO A 186 16.74 2.13 -18.53
N LYS A 187 17.78 2.69 -19.16
CA LYS A 187 17.66 3.43 -20.43
C LYS A 187 17.12 2.54 -21.55
N ASP A 188 17.79 1.41 -21.80
CA ASP A 188 17.42 0.48 -22.88
C ASP A 188 16.01 -0.09 -22.69
N VAL A 189 15.63 -0.36 -21.43
CA VAL A 189 14.29 -0.80 -21.06
C VAL A 189 13.24 0.28 -21.37
N VAL A 190 13.51 1.53 -21.02
CA VAL A 190 12.61 2.66 -21.28
C VAL A 190 12.51 2.95 -22.77
N THR A 191 13.61 2.92 -23.51
CA THR A 191 13.62 3.05 -24.98
C THR A 191 12.78 1.95 -25.63
N ILE A 192 13.02 0.66 -25.31
CA ILE A 192 12.26 -0.45 -25.90
C ILE A 192 10.75 -0.35 -25.61
N ILE A 193 10.34 0.05 -24.40
CA ILE A 193 8.92 0.24 -24.06
C ILE A 193 8.35 1.48 -24.75
N SER A 194 9.10 2.58 -24.86
CA SER A 194 8.64 3.83 -25.49
C SER A 194 8.53 3.73 -27.00
N ASP A 195 9.46 3.05 -27.66
CA ASP A 195 9.43 2.75 -29.10
C ASP A 195 8.30 1.78 -29.44
N ALA A 196 8.07 0.78 -28.59
CA ALA A 196 6.91 -0.10 -28.72
C ALA A 196 5.59 0.64 -28.47
N ALA A 197 5.57 1.60 -27.53
CA ALA A 197 4.38 2.39 -27.23
C ALA A 197 4.05 3.38 -28.36
N SER A 198 5.03 4.14 -28.87
CA SER A 198 4.83 5.09 -29.97
C SER A 198 4.43 4.39 -31.27
N ALA A 199 4.90 3.17 -31.51
CA ALA A 199 4.52 2.34 -32.65
C ALA A 199 3.24 1.51 -32.45
N GLY A 200 2.45 1.75 -31.38
CA GLY A 200 1.18 1.05 -31.12
C GLY A 200 1.29 -0.44 -30.76
N LYS A 201 2.50 -0.92 -30.43
CA LYS A 201 2.84 -2.35 -30.21
C LYS A 201 2.99 -2.75 -28.75
N ALA A 202 3.09 -1.79 -27.82
CA ALA A 202 3.16 -2.07 -26.39
C ALA A 202 1.78 -2.38 -25.79
N SER A 203 1.73 -3.33 -24.85
CA SER A 203 0.56 -3.56 -24.02
C SER A 203 0.39 -2.48 -22.95
N PHE A 204 -0.86 -2.21 -22.54
CA PHE A 204 -1.15 -1.30 -21.42
C PHE A 204 -0.32 -1.66 -20.17
N ALA A 205 -0.23 -2.95 -19.85
CA ALA A 205 0.50 -3.44 -18.68
C ALA A 205 2.02 -3.14 -18.73
N ALA A 206 2.64 -3.16 -19.91
CA ALA A 206 4.04 -2.78 -20.07
C ALA A 206 4.26 -1.27 -19.87
N VAL A 207 3.35 -0.45 -20.43
CA VAL A 207 3.41 1.01 -20.35
C VAL A 207 3.15 1.50 -18.91
N ASP A 208 2.08 1.04 -18.27
CA ASP A 208 1.76 1.36 -16.87
C ASP A 208 2.85 0.85 -15.90
N TYR A 209 3.46 -0.32 -16.16
CA TYR A 209 4.62 -0.78 -15.38
C TYR A 209 5.80 0.19 -15.50
N CYS A 210 6.14 0.65 -16.71
CA CYS A 210 7.23 1.59 -16.95
C CYS A 210 7.00 2.93 -16.24
N ILE A 211 5.78 3.47 -16.30
CA ILE A 211 5.38 4.72 -15.64
C ILE A 211 5.42 4.58 -14.11
N ARG A 212 4.98 3.44 -13.54
CA ARG A 212 4.97 3.18 -12.09
C ARG A 212 6.33 2.84 -11.48
N ASN A 213 7.29 2.34 -12.25
CA ASN A 213 8.61 1.98 -11.71
C ASN A 213 9.43 3.26 -11.44
N LYS A 214 9.71 3.53 -10.15
CA LYS A 214 10.44 4.72 -9.64
C LYS A 214 11.89 4.89 -10.14
N VAL A 215 12.46 3.91 -10.84
CA VAL A 215 13.77 3.99 -11.49
C VAL A 215 13.59 4.26 -12.97
N LEU A 216 12.78 3.46 -13.66
CA LEU A 216 12.51 3.59 -15.11
C LEU A 216 11.86 4.94 -15.44
N SER A 217 10.89 5.39 -14.62
CA SER A 217 10.15 6.63 -14.83
C SER A 217 10.99 7.92 -14.79
N ARG A 218 12.24 7.84 -14.35
CA ARG A 218 13.23 8.93 -14.37
C ARG A 218 14.02 9.06 -15.67
N TYR A 219 13.89 8.11 -16.59
CA TYR A 219 14.47 8.16 -17.94
C TYR A 219 13.43 8.43 -19.02
N LEU A 220 12.18 8.70 -18.62
CA LEU A 220 11.13 9.26 -19.45
C LEU A 220 11.18 10.78 -19.27
N ASP A 221 11.76 11.50 -20.22
CA ASP A 221 11.84 12.99 -20.23
C ASP A 221 10.65 13.65 -20.97
N ASP A 222 9.89 12.86 -21.72
CA ASP A 222 8.69 13.25 -22.47
C ASP A 222 7.45 12.53 -21.91
N PRO A 223 6.37 13.23 -21.51
CA PRO A 223 5.17 12.58 -20.99
C PRO A 223 4.20 12.10 -22.08
N THR A 224 4.53 12.16 -23.37
CA THR A 224 3.68 11.60 -24.45
C THR A 224 3.32 10.13 -24.23
N ILE A 225 4.12 9.36 -23.49
CA ILE A 225 3.79 7.99 -23.06
C ILE A 225 2.48 7.89 -22.26
N LEU A 226 2.04 8.97 -21.60
CA LEU A 226 0.72 9.06 -20.94
C LEU A 226 -0.44 9.01 -21.94
N TYR A 227 -0.25 9.51 -23.17
CA TYR A 227 -1.24 9.41 -24.26
C TYR A 227 -1.47 7.95 -24.64
N SER A 228 -0.38 7.21 -24.85
CA SER A 228 -0.41 5.76 -25.11
C SER A 228 -1.08 5.01 -23.96
N ALA A 229 -0.67 5.28 -22.72
CA ALA A 229 -1.25 4.65 -21.53
C ALA A 229 -2.77 4.89 -21.40
N ALA A 230 -3.21 6.12 -21.64
CA ALA A 230 -4.61 6.54 -21.51
C ALA A 230 -5.53 5.98 -22.61
N LEU A 231 -5.01 5.79 -23.84
CA LEU A 231 -5.75 5.13 -24.92
C LEU A 231 -5.82 3.61 -24.75
N LEU A 232 -4.75 2.99 -24.22
CA LEU A 232 -4.64 1.53 -24.09
C LEU A 232 -5.39 0.95 -22.89
N GLY A 233 -5.68 1.71 -21.83
CA GLY A 233 -6.34 1.14 -20.65
C GLY A 233 -6.58 2.08 -19.45
N PRO A 234 -7.02 1.52 -18.31
CA PRO A 234 -7.45 2.27 -17.14
C PRO A 234 -6.26 2.80 -16.31
N LEU A 235 -5.56 3.78 -16.86
CA LEU A 235 -4.52 4.55 -16.17
C LEU A 235 -5.08 5.19 -14.89
N ARG A 236 -4.35 5.10 -13.78
CA ARG A 236 -4.80 5.51 -12.44
C ARG A 236 -4.19 6.86 -12.02
N ALA A 237 -4.94 7.71 -11.32
CA ALA A 237 -4.46 9.01 -10.86
C ALA A 237 -3.15 8.91 -10.05
N GLY A 238 -3.06 7.97 -9.11
CA GLY A 238 -1.83 7.72 -8.34
C GLY A 238 -0.61 7.28 -9.18
N THR A 239 -0.82 6.64 -10.34
CA THR A 239 0.26 6.36 -11.31
C THR A 239 0.78 7.66 -11.92
N VAL A 240 -0.13 8.55 -12.33
CA VAL A 240 0.19 9.83 -12.97
C VAL A 240 0.81 10.82 -11.99
N GLU A 241 0.28 10.93 -10.76
CA GLU A 241 0.87 11.75 -9.70
C GLU A 241 2.27 11.23 -9.31
N SER A 242 2.44 9.92 -9.10
CA SER A 242 3.77 9.36 -8.82
C SER A 242 4.75 9.44 -10.00
N PHE A 243 4.27 9.64 -11.22
CA PHE A 243 5.09 9.93 -12.39
C PHE A 243 5.53 11.39 -12.39
N ALA A 244 4.60 12.33 -12.19
CA ALA A 244 4.85 13.77 -12.21
C ALA A 244 5.54 14.32 -10.94
N ALA A 245 5.48 13.61 -9.81
CA ALA A 245 5.98 14.09 -8.53
C ALA A 245 7.50 14.27 -8.47
N LYS A 246 7.92 15.34 -7.79
CA LYS A 246 9.33 15.74 -7.61
C LYS A 246 10.09 15.93 -8.94
N ARG A 247 9.38 16.37 -9.99
CA ARG A 247 9.94 16.80 -11.28
C ARG A 247 9.63 18.28 -11.52
N ALA A 248 10.42 18.94 -12.36
CA ALA A 248 10.25 20.36 -12.66
C ALA A 248 8.85 20.69 -13.21
N GLU A 249 8.36 21.89 -12.90
CA GLU A 249 7.00 22.33 -13.27
C GLU A 249 6.80 22.41 -14.79
N GLU A 250 7.87 22.64 -15.58
CA GLU A 250 7.86 22.50 -17.05
C GLU A 250 7.38 21.11 -17.51
N PHE A 251 7.78 20.05 -16.78
CA PHE A 251 7.46 18.67 -17.10
C PHE A 251 6.07 18.29 -16.57
N ARG A 252 5.68 18.80 -15.39
CA ARG A 252 4.31 18.72 -14.88
C ARG A 252 3.31 19.42 -15.84
N GLN A 253 3.68 20.56 -16.41
CA GLN A 253 2.91 21.25 -17.44
C GLN A 253 2.73 20.39 -18.70
N LYS A 254 3.80 19.79 -19.24
CA LYS A 254 3.68 18.84 -20.36
C LYS A 254 2.77 17.64 -20.01
N CYS A 255 2.80 17.14 -18.77
CA CYS A 255 1.88 16.08 -18.34
C CYS A 255 0.41 16.53 -18.38
N ARG A 256 0.11 17.75 -17.88
CA ARG A 256 -1.24 18.34 -18.00
C ARG A 256 -1.66 18.50 -19.46
N GLU A 257 -0.79 18.99 -20.33
CA GLU A 257 -1.08 19.19 -21.76
C GLU A 257 -1.43 17.89 -22.49
N VAL A 258 -0.68 16.81 -22.23
CA VAL A 258 -0.97 15.48 -22.79
C VAL A 258 -2.34 14.97 -22.30
N LEU A 259 -2.65 15.12 -21.01
CA LEU A 259 -3.92 14.66 -20.45
C LEU A 259 -5.12 15.51 -20.93
N LEU A 260 -4.97 16.84 -21.02
CA LEU A 260 -5.97 17.74 -21.59
C LEU A 260 -6.17 17.54 -23.11
N ARG A 261 -5.16 17.03 -23.83
CA ARG A 261 -5.32 16.57 -25.22
C ARG A 261 -6.21 15.32 -25.29
N VAL A 262 -5.98 14.33 -24.42
CA VAL A 262 -6.80 13.11 -24.36
C VAL A 262 -8.22 13.40 -23.86
N GLU A 263 -8.41 14.36 -22.94
CA GLU A 263 -9.72 14.72 -22.40
C GLU A 263 -10.72 15.19 -23.48
N LYS A 264 -10.25 15.81 -24.57
CA LYS A 264 -11.11 16.20 -25.70
C LYS A 264 -11.82 15.00 -26.33
N LEU A 265 -11.12 13.87 -26.42
CA LEU A 265 -11.64 12.61 -27.00
C LEU A 265 -12.79 12.03 -26.16
N VAL A 266 -12.92 12.40 -24.88
CA VAL A 266 -14.01 11.97 -23.98
C VAL A 266 -15.36 12.54 -24.41
N SER A 267 -15.37 13.65 -25.16
CA SER A 267 -16.59 14.34 -25.61
C SER A 267 -17.09 13.87 -26.98
N SER A 268 -16.28 13.16 -27.76
CA SER A 268 -16.51 12.91 -29.18
C SER A 268 -16.14 11.46 -29.55
N PRO A 269 -17.12 10.56 -29.73
CA PRO A 269 -16.85 9.16 -30.13
C PRO A 269 -16.06 9.08 -31.44
N ASN A 270 -16.35 9.99 -32.36
CA ASN A 270 -15.72 10.05 -33.67
C ASN A 270 -14.25 10.47 -33.55
N GLU A 271 -13.90 11.49 -32.76
CA GLU A 271 -12.51 11.90 -32.57
C GLU A 271 -11.70 10.82 -31.83
N TRP A 272 -12.31 10.16 -30.83
CA TRP A 272 -11.70 8.99 -30.20
C TRP A 272 -11.45 7.86 -31.20
N GLU A 273 -12.41 7.55 -32.09
CA GLU A 273 -12.26 6.50 -33.10
C GLU A 273 -11.16 6.85 -34.11
N HIS A 274 -11.07 8.10 -34.56
CA HIS A 274 -9.95 8.55 -35.40
C HIS A 274 -8.62 8.45 -34.64
N ALA A 275 -8.56 8.87 -33.37
CA ALA A 275 -7.33 8.83 -32.57
C ALA A 275 -6.84 7.40 -32.28
N ILE A 276 -7.74 6.44 -32.03
CA ILE A 276 -7.36 5.03 -31.77
C ILE A 276 -7.02 4.29 -33.08
N VAL A 277 -7.62 4.67 -34.22
CA VAL A 277 -7.28 4.13 -35.54
C VAL A 277 -5.98 4.73 -36.08
N ASP A 278 -5.70 6.01 -35.86
CA ASP A 278 -4.39 6.63 -36.16
C ASP A 278 -3.27 5.98 -35.35
N TYR A 279 -3.51 5.74 -34.06
CA TYR A 279 -2.53 5.17 -33.14
C TYR A 279 -2.28 3.66 -33.29
N LEU A 280 -3.31 2.85 -33.58
CA LEU A 280 -3.21 1.38 -33.65
C LEU A 280 -3.50 0.78 -35.04
N GLY A 281 -3.93 1.58 -36.02
CA GLY A 281 -4.43 1.12 -37.32
C GLY A 281 -5.86 0.55 -37.29
N SER A 282 -6.42 0.24 -36.11
CA SER A 282 -7.77 -0.34 -35.96
C SER A 282 -8.27 -0.29 -34.51
N VAL A 283 -9.57 -0.01 -34.33
CA VAL A 283 -10.29 -0.11 -33.04
C VAL A 283 -10.33 -1.55 -32.52
N LYS A 284 -10.28 -2.53 -33.42
CA LYS A 284 -10.17 -3.96 -33.14
C LYS A 284 -8.75 -4.41 -33.42
N GLN A 285 -7.94 -4.50 -32.38
CA GLN A 285 -6.64 -5.16 -32.49
C GLN A 285 -6.81 -6.66 -32.32
N ASN A 286 -6.13 -7.44 -33.16
CA ASN A 286 -5.64 -8.72 -32.70
C ASN A 286 -4.43 -8.39 -31.82
N ASP A 287 -4.46 -8.72 -30.53
CA ASP A 287 -3.23 -8.73 -29.76
C ASP A 287 -2.28 -9.84 -30.28
N SER A 288 -1.05 -9.90 -29.77
CA SER A 288 -0.08 -10.95 -30.10
C SER A 288 -0.50 -12.38 -29.69
N ASN A 289 -1.72 -12.54 -29.15
CA ASN A 289 -2.37 -13.79 -28.76
C ASN A 289 -3.51 -14.19 -29.73
N GLY A 290 -3.76 -13.41 -30.79
CA GLY A 290 -4.89 -13.63 -31.71
C GLY A 290 -6.27 -13.32 -31.10
N LYS A 291 -6.33 -12.69 -29.93
CA LYS A 291 -7.58 -12.23 -29.32
C LYS A 291 -7.94 -10.88 -29.93
N VAL A 292 -9.17 -10.77 -30.43
CA VAL A 292 -9.78 -9.47 -30.80
C VAL A 292 -9.98 -8.64 -29.52
N VAL A 293 -9.02 -7.79 -29.22
CA VAL A 293 -9.15 -6.68 -28.27
C VAL A 293 -9.86 -5.55 -28.99
N ALA A 294 -11.18 -5.52 -28.85
CA ALA A 294 -11.97 -4.34 -29.19
C ALA A 294 -11.76 -3.28 -28.10
N TYR A 295 -11.02 -2.22 -28.42
CA TYR A 295 -11.09 -0.99 -27.65
C TYR A 295 -12.50 -0.42 -27.81
N THR A 296 -13.04 0.21 -26.77
CA THR A 296 -14.41 0.75 -26.83
C THR A 296 -14.43 2.17 -26.29
N TYR A 297 -15.15 3.05 -27.00
CA TYR A 297 -15.36 4.43 -26.58
C TYR A 297 -15.92 4.52 -25.16
N VAL A 298 -16.89 3.67 -24.82
CA VAL A 298 -17.48 3.61 -23.47
C VAL A 298 -16.42 3.26 -22.42
N GLY A 299 -15.61 2.21 -22.65
CA GLY A 299 -14.56 1.80 -21.73
C GLY A 299 -13.50 2.88 -21.52
N PHE A 300 -13.03 3.50 -22.61
CA PHE A 300 -12.09 4.64 -22.57
C PHE A 300 -12.68 5.86 -21.85
N ARG A 301 -13.90 6.28 -22.24
CA ARG A 301 -14.59 7.44 -21.66
C ARG A 301 -14.76 7.27 -20.16
N ASP A 302 -15.19 6.10 -19.71
CA ASP A 302 -15.47 5.84 -18.30
C ASP A 302 -14.18 5.73 -17.47
N SER A 303 -13.10 5.13 -18.02
CA SER A 303 -11.81 5.09 -17.34
C SER A 303 -11.09 6.44 -17.32
N PHE A 304 -11.11 7.19 -18.41
CA PHE A 304 -10.44 8.48 -18.50
C PHE A 304 -11.20 9.60 -17.76
N SER A 305 -12.54 9.57 -17.76
CA SER A 305 -13.35 10.45 -16.89
C SER A 305 -13.07 10.17 -15.41
N THR A 306 -12.86 8.90 -15.03
CA THR A 306 -12.45 8.54 -13.67
C THR A 306 -11.06 9.11 -13.35
N LEU A 307 -10.07 8.90 -14.23
CA LEU A 307 -8.72 9.46 -14.09
C LEU A 307 -8.74 10.99 -13.92
N MET A 308 -9.45 11.71 -14.79
CA MET A 308 -9.50 13.18 -14.80
C MET A 308 -10.37 13.79 -13.70
N ARG A 309 -11.29 13.02 -13.11
CA ARG A 309 -11.98 13.39 -11.87
C ARG A 309 -11.02 13.26 -10.68
N ASP A 310 -10.42 12.08 -10.55
CA ASP A 310 -9.58 11.73 -9.39
C ASP A 310 -8.29 12.57 -9.34
N LEU A 311 -7.71 12.94 -10.50
CA LEU A 311 -6.58 13.89 -10.62
C LEU A 311 -6.93 15.33 -10.23
N ARG A 312 -8.22 15.70 -10.24
CA ARG A 312 -8.72 17.00 -9.76
C ARG A 312 -9.19 16.93 -8.31
N GLY A 313 -8.82 15.87 -7.57
CA GLY A 313 -9.22 15.62 -6.18
C GLY A 313 -10.68 15.22 -5.96
N LEU A 314 -11.55 15.47 -6.95
CA LEU A 314 -13.00 15.35 -6.86
C LEU A 314 -13.44 13.95 -6.34
N PRO A 315 -14.34 13.90 -5.34
CA PRO A 315 -14.72 12.63 -4.71
C PRO A 315 -15.45 11.69 -5.67
N PRO A 316 -15.42 10.36 -5.42
CA PRO A 316 -16.03 9.37 -6.30
C PRO A 316 -17.56 9.50 -6.33
N SER A 317 -18.14 9.25 -7.50
CA SER A 317 -19.59 9.25 -7.73
C SER A 317 -20.35 8.10 -7.04
N ASP A 318 -19.65 7.12 -6.47
CA ASP A 318 -20.18 6.10 -5.58
C ASP A 318 -19.25 5.95 -4.37
N ASP A 319 -19.59 6.60 -3.27
CA ASP A 319 -18.82 6.65 -2.03
C ASP A 319 -19.16 5.49 -1.06
N ARG A 320 -19.92 4.47 -1.52
CA ARG A 320 -20.38 3.35 -0.70
C ARG A 320 -19.30 2.28 -0.52
N ILE A 321 -19.22 1.72 0.68
CA ILE A 321 -18.41 0.54 1.01
C ILE A 321 -18.63 -0.56 -0.04
N ASN A 322 -17.56 -1.13 -0.60
CA ASN A 322 -17.66 -2.24 -1.55
C ASN A 322 -18.43 -3.43 -0.94
N VAL A 323 -19.36 -4.04 -1.69
CA VAL A 323 -20.24 -5.10 -1.15
C VAL A 323 -19.46 -6.31 -0.60
N LYS A 324 -18.33 -6.71 -1.20
CA LYS A 324 -17.49 -7.80 -0.67
C LYS A 324 -16.82 -7.39 0.64
N TRP A 325 -16.32 -6.15 0.71
CA TRP A 325 -15.69 -5.60 1.91
C TRP A 325 -16.70 -5.46 3.05
N ALA A 326 -17.93 -5.01 2.78
CA ALA A 326 -19.00 -4.93 3.78
C ALA A 326 -19.32 -6.31 4.42
N HIS A 327 -19.31 -7.40 3.64
CA HIS A 327 -19.53 -8.74 4.20
C HIS A 327 -18.38 -9.18 5.12
N HIS A 328 -17.14 -8.82 4.80
CA HIS A 328 -15.98 -9.04 5.66
C HIS A 328 -16.04 -8.17 6.93
N LEU A 329 -16.35 -6.88 6.79
CA LEU A 329 -16.43 -5.91 7.90
C LEU A 329 -17.42 -6.34 8.98
N VAL A 330 -18.64 -6.77 8.62
CA VAL A 330 -19.63 -7.28 9.59
C VAL A 330 -19.03 -8.42 10.42
N LYS A 331 -18.32 -9.37 9.79
CA LYS A 331 -17.69 -10.50 10.49
C LYS A 331 -16.47 -10.07 11.33
N LYS A 332 -15.62 -9.18 10.82
CA LYS A 332 -14.44 -8.67 11.53
C LYS A 332 -14.81 -7.85 12.77
N CYS A 333 -15.76 -6.92 12.63
CA CYS A 333 -16.22 -6.09 13.75
C CYS A 333 -17.02 -6.91 14.78
N ALA A 334 -17.81 -7.90 14.34
CA ALA A 334 -18.46 -8.83 15.27
C ALA A 334 -17.43 -9.68 16.04
N ALA A 335 -16.34 -10.14 15.41
CA ALA A 335 -15.26 -10.83 16.12
C ALA A 335 -14.60 -9.96 17.19
N LYS A 336 -14.33 -8.67 16.91
CA LYS A 336 -13.82 -7.71 17.92
C LYS A 336 -14.67 -7.63 19.18
N TYR A 337 -16.00 -7.60 19.03
CA TYR A 337 -16.93 -7.50 20.14
C TYR A 337 -17.22 -8.86 20.83
N TYR A 338 -17.64 -9.88 20.07
CA TYR A 338 -18.08 -11.15 20.65
C TYR A 338 -16.92 -12.04 21.10
N CYS A 339 -15.77 -12.00 20.40
CA CYS A 339 -14.63 -12.88 20.65
C CYS A 339 -13.45 -12.16 21.32
N GLU A 340 -12.92 -11.10 20.71
CA GLU A 340 -11.69 -10.44 21.18
C GLU A 340 -11.88 -9.57 22.44
N LYS A 341 -13.11 -9.08 22.68
CA LYS A 341 -13.45 -8.10 23.73
C LYS A 341 -12.70 -6.76 23.62
N THR A 342 -12.16 -6.46 22.44
CA THR A 342 -11.43 -5.22 22.14
C THR A 342 -12.35 -4.03 21.83
N TRP A 343 -13.64 -4.28 21.59
CA TRP A 343 -14.65 -3.28 21.22
C TRP A 343 -15.86 -3.30 22.16
N LYS A 344 -16.53 -2.15 22.30
CA LYS A 344 -17.85 -2.04 22.94
C LYS A 344 -18.96 -2.31 21.92
N ILE A 345 -20.21 -2.47 22.38
CA ILE A 345 -21.33 -2.86 21.51
C ILE A 345 -21.72 -1.71 20.55
N GLU A 346 -21.47 -0.47 20.95
CA GLU A 346 -21.70 0.76 20.19
C GLU A 346 -20.83 0.78 18.91
N ASN A 347 -19.54 0.45 19.01
CA ASN A 347 -18.63 0.41 17.86
C ASN A 347 -19.11 -0.62 16.81
N LEU A 348 -19.57 -1.80 17.25
CA LEU A 348 -20.17 -2.80 16.37
C LEU A 348 -21.48 -2.30 15.74
N HIS A 349 -22.35 -1.67 16.54
CA HIS A 349 -23.64 -1.16 16.09
C HIS A 349 -23.50 -0.03 15.06
N GLU A 350 -22.52 0.84 15.21
CA GLU A 350 -22.24 1.93 14.26
C GLU A 350 -21.79 1.37 12.91
N VAL A 351 -20.86 0.42 12.88
CA VAL A 351 -20.43 -0.21 11.61
C VAL A 351 -21.58 -0.96 10.93
N ILE A 352 -22.43 -1.66 11.68
CA ILE A 352 -23.62 -2.33 11.12
C ILE A 352 -24.62 -1.29 10.59
N TRP A 353 -24.86 -0.19 11.31
CA TRP A 353 -25.72 0.90 10.87
C TRP A 353 -25.21 1.51 9.56
N THR A 354 -23.93 1.89 9.48
CA THR A 354 -23.29 2.45 8.29
C THR A 354 -23.39 1.51 7.09
N ILE A 355 -23.18 0.21 7.28
CA ILE A 355 -23.32 -0.80 6.22
C ILE A 355 -24.78 -0.96 5.77
N LEU A 356 -25.75 -1.02 6.71
CA LEU A 356 -27.16 -1.24 6.37
C LEU A 356 -27.87 0.00 5.83
N ALA A 357 -27.43 1.21 6.18
CA ALA A 357 -27.85 2.46 5.55
C ALA A 357 -27.45 2.48 4.06
N GLN A 358 -26.19 2.13 3.76
CA GLN A 358 -25.68 2.09 2.39
C GLN A 358 -26.18 0.88 1.57
N ARG A 359 -26.45 -0.26 2.23
CA ARG A 359 -26.82 -1.54 1.59
C ARG A 359 -27.92 -2.29 2.38
N PRO A 360 -29.19 -1.84 2.35
CA PRO A 360 -30.29 -2.47 3.10
C PRO A 360 -30.50 -3.97 2.81
N SER A 361 -30.14 -4.43 1.61
CA SER A 361 -30.20 -5.84 1.20
C SER A 361 -29.30 -6.77 2.04
N MET A 362 -28.25 -6.24 2.69
CA MET A 362 -27.35 -7.02 3.55
C MET A 362 -27.97 -7.39 4.91
N ARG A 363 -29.16 -6.87 5.25
CA ARG A 363 -29.85 -7.14 6.52
C ARG A 363 -29.98 -8.64 6.82
N LYS A 364 -30.32 -9.45 5.81
CA LYS A 364 -30.43 -10.92 5.96
C LYS A 364 -29.11 -11.56 6.37
N PHE A 365 -27.99 -11.10 5.81
CA PHE A 365 -26.65 -11.58 6.16
C PHE A 365 -26.22 -11.15 7.57
N VAL A 366 -26.48 -9.90 7.96
CA VAL A 366 -26.22 -9.41 9.34
C VAL A 366 -26.99 -10.24 10.37
N VAL A 367 -28.30 -10.38 10.20
CA VAL A 367 -29.18 -11.16 11.11
C VAL A 367 -28.74 -12.63 11.21
N GLN A 368 -28.30 -13.23 10.10
CA GLN A 368 -27.77 -14.60 10.10
C GLN A 368 -26.41 -14.71 10.80
N THR A 369 -25.50 -13.77 10.54
CA THR A 369 -24.14 -13.74 11.13
C THR A 369 -24.21 -13.58 12.64
N LEU A 370 -24.98 -12.60 13.15
CA LEU A 370 -25.13 -12.39 14.59
C LEU A 370 -25.81 -13.60 15.25
N GLY A 371 -26.94 -14.06 14.71
CA GLY A 371 -27.76 -15.10 15.33
C GLY A 371 -27.21 -16.52 15.23
N LYS A 372 -26.39 -16.84 14.21
CA LYS A 372 -25.81 -18.19 14.02
C LYS A 372 -24.31 -18.23 14.29
N ASP A 373 -23.54 -17.38 13.64
CA ASP A 373 -22.07 -17.44 13.70
C ASP A 373 -21.58 -16.96 15.09
N PHE A 374 -22.19 -15.90 15.63
CA PHE A 374 -21.85 -15.33 16.94
C PHE A 374 -22.84 -15.64 18.08
N LYS A 375 -23.90 -16.41 17.78
CA LYS A 375 -24.91 -16.92 18.76
C LYS A 375 -25.68 -15.84 19.54
N ASP A 376 -25.85 -14.65 18.98
CA ASP A 376 -26.66 -13.57 19.58
C ASP A 376 -28.04 -13.47 18.89
N PRO A 377 -29.09 -14.12 19.42
CA PRO A 377 -30.44 -13.99 18.89
C PRO A 377 -31.08 -12.63 19.19
N GLN A 378 -30.63 -11.91 20.22
CA GLN A 378 -31.24 -10.63 20.64
C GLN A 378 -30.77 -9.49 19.73
N GLY A 379 -29.46 -9.37 19.51
CA GLY A 379 -28.88 -8.47 18.51
C GLY A 379 -29.37 -8.82 17.10
N ALA A 380 -29.50 -10.10 16.76
CA ALA A 380 -30.09 -10.53 15.49
C ALA A 380 -31.56 -10.14 15.32
N GLU A 381 -32.37 -10.12 16.38
CA GLU A 381 -33.75 -9.60 16.32
C GLU A 381 -33.76 -8.07 16.21
N MET A 382 -32.95 -7.37 17.01
CA MET A 382 -32.82 -5.92 16.95
C MET A 382 -32.50 -5.44 15.53
N TRP A 383 -31.50 -6.03 14.87
CA TRP A 383 -31.15 -5.71 13.48
C TRP A 383 -32.14 -6.24 12.44
N ARG A 384 -33.05 -7.16 12.80
CA ARG A 384 -34.18 -7.55 11.95
C ARG A 384 -35.22 -6.44 11.88
N VAL A 385 -35.61 -5.88 13.03
CA VAL A 385 -36.68 -4.87 13.13
C VAL A 385 -36.20 -3.41 12.99
N CYS A 386 -34.91 -3.13 13.20
CA CYS A 386 -34.34 -1.77 13.17
C CYS A 386 -34.62 -1.03 11.85
N LYS A 387 -35.44 0.03 11.89
CA LYS A 387 -35.67 0.91 10.74
C LYS A 387 -34.54 1.94 10.65
N ILE A 388 -33.90 2.00 9.50
CA ILE A 388 -32.82 2.95 9.19
C ILE A 388 -33.36 3.87 8.08
N PRO A 389 -33.44 5.20 8.30
CA PRO A 389 -33.80 6.15 7.24
C PRO A 389 -32.77 6.16 6.11
N ALA A 390 -33.20 6.50 4.89
CA ALA A 390 -32.35 6.44 3.69
C ALA A 390 -31.22 7.49 3.67
N ASP A 391 -31.40 8.58 4.41
CA ASP A 391 -30.52 9.72 4.62
C ASP A 391 -29.62 9.56 5.86
N ALA A 392 -29.97 8.68 6.79
CA ALA A 392 -29.30 8.49 8.09
C ALA A 392 -27.94 7.77 8.02
N ARG A 393 -27.16 7.91 6.94
CA ARG A 393 -25.83 7.30 6.80
C ARG A 393 -24.85 7.82 7.86
N LYS A 394 -24.79 9.13 8.04
CA LYS A 394 -23.95 9.81 9.04
C LYS A 394 -24.71 10.15 10.32
N HIS A 395 -25.97 10.55 10.21
CA HIS A 395 -26.74 10.97 11.38
C HIS A 395 -27.38 9.76 12.09
N MET A 396 -26.96 9.50 13.33
CA MET A 396 -27.60 8.54 14.21
C MET A 396 -28.31 9.31 15.34
N ALA A 397 -29.59 9.00 15.57
CA ALA A 397 -30.37 9.63 16.63
C ALA A 397 -29.84 9.18 18.01
N HIS A 398 -29.50 10.14 18.89
CA HIS A 398 -29.16 9.85 20.28
C HIS A 398 -30.29 9.07 20.95
N LYS A 399 -29.93 8.01 21.68
CA LYS A 399 -30.84 7.42 22.66
C LYS A 399 -30.80 8.29 23.91
N SER A 400 -31.94 8.77 24.38
CA SER A 400 -32.09 9.72 25.49
C SER A 400 -31.80 9.14 26.89
N LYS A 401 -30.86 8.18 26.97
CA LYS A 401 -30.41 7.47 28.18
C LYS A 401 -28.92 7.16 28.20
N GLU A 402 -28.13 7.68 27.26
CA GLU A 402 -26.67 7.66 27.39
C GLU A 402 -26.28 8.66 28.50
N GLU A 403 -25.60 8.19 29.55
CA GLU A 403 -25.07 9.05 30.61
C GLU A 403 -23.95 9.92 30.03
N HIS A 404 -24.09 11.25 30.12
CA HIS A 404 -23.10 12.16 29.57
C HIS A 404 -21.82 12.09 30.41
N LEU A 405 -20.74 11.62 29.79
CA LEU A 405 -19.46 11.37 30.42
C LEU A 405 -18.54 12.56 30.13
N ASP A 406 -18.07 13.28 31.16
CA ASP A 406 -17.04 14.31 30.94
C ASP A 406 -15.81 13.62 30.31
N PRO A 407 -15.36 14.06 29.12
CA PRO A 407 -14.21 13.47 28.46
C PRO A 407 -12.93 13.50 29.31
N ARG A 408 -12.85 14.37 30.32
CA ARG A 408 -11.72 14.53 31.24
C ARG A 408 -11.77 13.59 32.47
N THR A 409 -12.90 12.90 32.75
CA THR A 409 -12.98 11.96 33.89
C THR A 409 -11.89 10.88 33.77
N PRO A 410 -11.08 10.62 34.83
CA PRO A 410 -9.98 9.65 34.78
C PRO A 410 -10.37 8.26 34.28
N ASN A 411 -9.52 7.67 33.44
CA ASN A 411 -9.76 6.40 32.76
C ASN A 411 -8.65 5.36 33.07
N PRO A 412 -8.42 4.97 34.34
CA PRO A 412 -7.36 4.03 34.69
C PRO A 412 -7.56 2.65 34.02
N PRO A 413 -6.49 1.97 33.55
CA PRO A 413 -5.07 2.29 33.74
C PRO A 413 -4.51 3.35 32.78
N TYR A 414 -5.29 3.79 31.80
CA TYR A 414 -4.86 4.67 30.70
C TYR A 414 -4.56 6.11 31.15
N LEU A 415 -3.89 6.82 30.25
CA LEU A 415 -3.67 8.27 30.32
C LEU A 415 -5.02 9.02 30.31
N SER A 416 -5.05 10.25 30.81
CA SER A 416 -6.27 11.06 30.91
C SER A 416 -5.92 12.55 30.86
N ILE A 417 -6.88 13.36 30.41
CA ILE A 417 -6.72 14.83 30.33
C ILE A 417 -6.70 15.42 31.76
N PRO A 418 -5.75 16.29 32.13
CA PRO A 418 -5.72 16.92 33.45
C PRO A 418 -6.96 17.77 33.75
N GLU A 419 -7.40 17.79 35.01
CA GLU A 419 -8.58 18.56 35.45
C GLU A 419 -8.44 20.08 35.27
N SER A 420 -7.20 20.58 35.20
CA SER A 420 -6.87 21.98 34.90
C SER A 420 -7.19 22.40 33.46
N VAL A 421 -7.37 21.45 32.54
CA VAL A 421 -7.75 21.73 31.16
C VAL A 421 -9.24 22.04 31.11
N LYS A 422 -9.60 23.14 30.42
CA LYS A 422 -11.00 23.53 30.18
C LYS A 422 -11.78 22.41 29.47
N PRO A 423 -13.12 22.35 29.62
CA PRO A 423 -13.97 21.46 28.81
C PRO A 423 -13.67 21.62 27.31
N ILE A 424 -13.73 20.51 26.56
CA ILE A 424 -13.37 20.50 25.13
C ILE A 424 -14.37 21.35 24.33
N GLU A 425 -13.87 22.31 23.54
CA GLU A 425 -14.71 23.11 22.64
C GLU A 425 -14.91 22.37 21.31
N PHE A 426 -16.15 21.97 21.02
CA PHE A 426 -16.51 21.38 19.72
C PHE A 426 -16.87 22.49 18.72
N VAL A 427 -15.99 22.69 17.75
CA VAL A 427 -16.01 23.78 16.77
C VAL A 427 -16.76 23.32 15.51
N ARG A 428 -18.08 23.53 15.52
CA ARG A 428 -19.02 23.12 14.44
C ARG A 428 -19.53 24.24 13.55
N HIS A 429 -19.19 25.48 13.84
CA HIS A 429 -19.75 26.64 13.16
C HIS A 429 -18.65 27.68 12.87
N PRO A 430 -18.69 28.43 11.75
CA PRO A 430 -17.66 29.42 11.43
C PRO A 430 -17.43 30.48 12.54
N SER A 431 -18.45 30.84 13.32
CA SER A 431 -18.25 31.75 14.47
C SER A 431 -17.48 31.11 15.63
N HIS A 432 -17.52 29.78 15.79
CA HIS A 432 -16.70 29.05 16.76
C HIS A 432 -15.25 29.03 16.24
N LEU A 433 -15.05 28.68 14.96
CA LEU A 433 -13.71 28.65 14.37
C LEU A 433 -13.04 30.02 14.42
N LYS A 434 -13.81 31.11 14.25
CA LYS A 434 -13.28 32.47 14.44
C LYS A 434 -12.82 32.76 15.88
N ARG A 435 -13.50 32.24 16.93
CA ARG A 435 -13.02 32.37 18.31
C ARG A 435 -11.69 31.65 18.51
N VAL A 436 -11.58 30.42 18.00
CA VAL A 436 -10.35 29.62 18.06
C VAL A 436 -9.22 30.28 17.27
N ALA A 437 -9.53 30.84 16.09
CA ALA A 437 -8.57 31.58 15.28
C ALA A 437 -8.02 32.81 16.01
N ASN A 438 -8.88 33.65 16.59
CA ASN A 438 -8.44 34.78 17.41
C ASN A 438 -7.55 34.32 18.57
N LEU A 439 -7.95 33.27 19.29
CA LEU A 439 -7.21 32.76 20.45
C LEU A 439 -5.82 32.20 20.06
N LEU A 440 -5.71 31.50 18.92
CA LEU A 440 -4.44 31.02 18.39
C LEU A 440 -3.57 32.15 17.81
N GLU A 441 -4.19 33.21 17.29
CA GLU A 441 -3.53 34.44 16.84
C GLU A 441 -2.94 35.24 18.02
N ASP A 442 -3.67 35.34 19.13
CA ASP A 442 -3.21 35.93 20.41
C ASP A 442 -2.13 35.06 21.10
N TYR A 443 -2.15 33.73 20.88
CA TYR A 443 -1.17 32.79 21.43
C TYR A 443 0.15 32.80 20.64
N ALA A 444 0.08 32.95 19.31
CA ALA A 444 1.22 32.89 18.41
C ALA A 444 2.21 34.05 18.63
N ASN A 445 3.49 33.73 18.82
CA ASN A 445 4.54 34.72 19.07
C ASN A 445 5.93 34.16 18.72
N ASP A 446 6.97 34.98 18.82
CA ASP A 446 8.35 34.63 18.42
C ASP A 446 9.01 33.47 19.20
N SER A 447 8.43 33.01 20.30
CA SER A 447 8.85 31.76 20.97
C SER A 447 8.33 30.47 20.28
N TYR A 448 7.46 30.60 19.28
CA TYR A 448 6.77 29.48 18.59
C TYR A 448 6.14 28.49 19.59
N PRO A 449 5.17 28.92 20.42
CA PRO A 449 4.61 28.07 21.46
C PRO A 449 3.94 26.81 20.88
N PRO A 450 3.91 25.72 21.67
CA PRO A 450 3.52 24.40 21.19
C PRO A 450 2.00 24.25 21.04
N VAL A 451 1.59 23.64 19.92
CA VAL A 451 0.22 23.23 19.64
C VAL A 451 0.22 21.75 19.27
N GLY A 452 -0.47 20.92 20.04
CA GLY A 452 -0.70 19.52 19.69
C GLY A 452 -1.70 19.40 18.56
N VAL A 453 -1.40 18.60 17.53
CA VAL A 453 -2.24 18.40 16.35
C VAL A 453 -2.43 16.91 16.04
N ASP A 454 -3.66 16.53 15.71
CA ASP A 454 -4.10 15.16 15.37
C ASP A 454 -5.37 15.24 14.51
N ALA A 455 -5.67 14.25 13.66
CA ALA A 455 -6.88 14.24 12.82
C ALA A 455 -7.54 12.85 12.74
N GLU A 456 -8.88 12.79 12.59
CA GLU A 456 -9.61 11.51 12.56
C GLU A 456 -10.50 11.33 11.33
N TRP A 457 -10.52 10.09 10.82
CA TRP A 457 -11.21 9.68 9.60
C TRP A 457 -11.82 8.29 9.67
N SER A 458 -12.95 8.10 9.00
CA SER A 458 -13.71 6.84 9.05
C SER A 458 -13.04 5.75 8.21
N SER A 459 -12.73 4.60 8.80
CA SER A 459 -12.30 3.40 8.05
C SER A 459 -13.44 2.68 7.29
N TYR A 460 -14.65 3.27 7.27
CA TYR A 460 -15.90 2.64 6.84
C TYR A 460 -16.55 3.34 5.63
N VAL A 461 -15.72 3.88 4.75
CA VAL A 461 -16.09 4.58 3.50
C VAL A 461 -15.21 4.11 2.34
N SER A 462 -15.59 4.37 1.08
CA SER A 462 -14.71 4.10 -0.08
C SER A 462 -13.82 5.28 -0.48
N TYR A 463 -13.99 6.44 0.16
CA TYR A 463 -13.15 7.64 0.01
C TYR A 463 -12.79 8.16 1.40
N SER A 464 -11.56 7.91 1.83
CA SER A 464 -11.07 8.37 3.12
C SER A 464 -10.68 9.85 3.04
N LYS A 465 -11.09 10.61 4.06
CA LYS A 465 -10.71 12.00 4.30
C LYS A 465 -10.89 12.33 5.78
N ALA A 466 -10.20 13.36 6.26
CA ALA A 466 -10.40 13.89 7.60
C ALA A 466 -11.87 14.33 7.80
N THR A 467 -12.39 14.03 8.98
CA THR A 467 -13.77 14.33 9.42
C THR A 467 -13.78 15.25 10.64
N ILE A 468 -12.72 15.19 11.45
CA ILE A 468 -12.37 16.19 12.45
C ILE A 468 -10.86 16.50 12.38
N LEU A 469 -10.47 17.66 12.93
CA LEU A 469 -9.09 18.04 13.24
C LEU A 469 -9.06 18.47 14.71
N GLN A 470 -8.10 17.97 15.48
CA GLN A 470 -7.96 18.28 16.90
C GLN A 470 -6.75 19.19 17.14
N LEU A 471 -6.95 20.24 17.93
CA LEU A 471 -5.92 21.20 18.32
C LEU A 471 -5.86 21.31 19.84
N ALA A 472 -4.68 21.11 20.42
CA ALA A 472 -4.44 21.21 21.85
C ALA A 472 -3.47 22.34 22.17
N ILE A 473 -3.82 23.16 23.17
CA ILE A 473 -2.93 24.11 23.85
C ILE A 473 -2.96 23.81 25.36
N PRO A 474 -1.98 24.27 26.18
CA PRO A 474 -1.81 23.79 27.57
C PRO A 474 -3.04 23.89 28.50
N CYS A 475 -4.01 24.76 28.21
CA CYS A 475 -5.21 24.94 29.04
C CYS A 475 -6.54 24.67 28.32
N HIS A 476 -6.53 24.28 27.03
CA HIS A 476 -7.76 24.13 26.24
C HIS A 476 -7.55 23.18 25.05
N ILE A 477 -8.60 22.41 24.69
CA ILE A 477 -8.59 21.50 23.54
C ILE A 477 -9.79 21.83 22.67
N PHE A 478 -9.55 21.92 21.36
CA PHE A 478 -10.54 22.18 20.33
C PHE A 478 -10.67 20.96 19.42
N ILE A 479 -11.90 20.53 19.15
CA ILE A 479 -12.18 19.55 18.08
C ILE A 479 -12.92 20.30 16.98
N ILE A 480 -12.37 20.36 15.78
CA ILE A 480 -12.91 21.07 14.62
C ILE A 480 -13.68 20.09 13.74
N ASP A 481 -14.96 20.38 13.49
CA ASP A 481 -15.84 19.53 12.68
C ASP A 481 -15.64 19.85 11.18
N VAL A 482 -14.70 19.13 10.57
CA VAL A 482 -14.24 19.35 9.18
C VAL A 482 -15.33 19.01 8.15
N ASP A 483 -16.34 18.23 8.52
CA ASP A 483 -17.52 17.97 7.68
C ASP A 483 -18.60 19.08 7.72
N GLU A 484 -18.69 19.84 8.82
CA GLU A 484 -19.74 20.87 9.03
C GLU A 484 -19.28 22.28 8.59
N ILE A 485 -17.97 22.53 8.49
CA ILE A 485 -17.41 23.84 8.12
C ILE A 485 -17.06 23.86 6.62
N LYS A 486 -17.49 24.92 5.91
CA LYS A 486 -17.25 25.08 4.46
C LYS A 486 -15.74 25.07 4.11
N PRO A 487 -15.32 24.40 3.02
CA PRO A 487 -13.92 24.33 2.61
C PRO A 487 -13.21 25.69 2.54
N ASP A 488 -13.80 26.71 1.92
CA ASP A 488 -13.17 28.05 1.79
C ASP A 488 -12.79 28.67 3.14
N ILE A 489 -13.60 28.39 4.19
CA ILE A 489 -13.37 28.88 5.56
C ILE A 489 -12.25 28.06 6.23
N LEU A 490 -12.21 26.75 5.97
CA LEU A 490 -11.12 25.88 6.43
C LEU A 490 -9.79 26.21 5.75
N VAL A 491 -9.75 26.50 4.45
CA VAL A 491 -8.55 26.96 3.73
C VAL A 491 -7.97 28.19 4.42
N ASN A 492 -8.77 29.25 4.61
CA ASN A 492 -8.33 30.48 5.28
C ASN A 492 -7.80 30.24 6.71
N PHE A 493 -8.36 29.26 7.44
CA PHE A 493 -7.90 28.88 8.78
C PHE A 493 -6.63 28.04 8.74
N PHE A 494 -6.49 27.11 7.80
CA PHE A 494 -5.33 26.22 7.65
C PHE A 494 -4.09 26.96 7.12
N GLU A 495 -4.26 27.91 6.20
CA GLU A 495 -3.17 28.80 5.77
C GLU A 495 -2.61 29.59 6.96
N LYS A 496 -3.47 30.11 7.86
CA LYS A 496 -3.02 30.70 9.12
C LYS A 496 -2.36 29.69 10.07
N LEU A 497 -3.00 28.55 10.34
CA LEU A 497 -2.52 27.55 11.31
C LEU A 497 -1.16 26.93 10.92
N PHE A 498 -1.06 26.42 9.69
CA PHE A 498 0.09 25.64 9.26
C PHE A 498 1.21 26.52 8.70
N VAL A 499 0.94 27.70 8.13
CA VAL A 499 1.96 28.56 7.49
C VAL A 499 2.09 29.95 8.12
N GLY A 500 0.99 30.64 8.45
CA GLY A 500 0.99 32.06 8.83
C GLY A 500 1.37 32.37 10.29
N TRP A 501 0.83 31.64 11.26
CA TRP A 501 1.05 31.88 12.69
C TRP A 501 2.37 31.30 13.18
N LYS A 502 3.08 32.06 14.04
CA LYS A 502 4.28 31.62 14.75
C LYS A 502 3.91 30.63 15.87
N LEU A 503 3.66 29.39 15.47
CA LEU A 503 3.27 28.26 16.31
C LEU A 503 4.11 27.04 15.94
N LEU A 504 4.60 26.29 16.95
CA LEU A 504 5.20 24.97 16.76
C LEU A 504 4.10 23.92 16.82
N LYS A 505 3.74 23.33 15.67
CA LYS A 505 2.77 22.24 15.60
C LYS A 505 3.48 20.91 15.91
N ILE A 506 2.88 20.09 16.75
CA ILE A 506 3.44 18.83 17.23
C ILE A 506 2.42 17.73 16.99
N GLY A 507 2.78 16.75 16.15
CA GLY A 507 1.96 15.55 15.90
C GLY A 507 2.80 14.27 15.95
N TYR A 508 2.18 13.12 15.70
CA TYR A 508 2.87 11.83 15.61
C TYR A 508 2.63 11.20 14.24
N GLN A 509 3.69 11.06 13.42
CA GLN A 509 3.61 10.52 12.06
C GLN A 509 2.57 11.23 11.15
N PHE A 510 2.39 12.54 11.37
CA PHE A 510 1.36 13.43 10.79
C PHE A 510 1.38 13.57 9.24
N ASP A 511 2.24 12.82 8.55
CA ASP A 511 2.27 12.71 7.09
C ASP A 511 0.96 12.14 6.53
N GLU A 512 0.35 11.16 7.21
CA GLU A 512 -0.95 10.58 6.83
C GLU A 512 -2.11 11.52 7.15
N ASP A 513 -2.13 12.16 8.33
CA ASP A 513 -3.09 13.21 8.69
C ASP A 513 -3.14 14.31 7.62
N LEU A 514 -1.99 14.77 7.14
CA LEU A 514 -1.93 15.73 6.04
C LEU A 514 -2.55 15.18 4.75
N ILE A 515 -2.38 13.89 4.41
CA ILE A 515 -3.06 13.27 3.25
C ILE A 515 -4.59 13.32 3.45
N GLN A 516 -5.06 12.92 4.62
CA GLN A 516 -6.49 12.86 4.94
C GLN A 516 -7.13 14.26 5.01
N LEU A 517 -6.41 15.25 5.55
CA LEU A 517 -6.79 16.66 5.54
C LEU A 517 -6.81 17.23 4.13
N ARG A 518 -5.86 16.86 3.25
CA ARG A 518 -5.87 17.26 1.83
C ARG A 518 -7.06 16.67 1.08
N SER A 519 -7.43 15.41 1.31
CA SER A 519 -8.67 14.84 0.76
C SER A 519 -9.93 15.56 1.24
N ALA A 520 -9.90 16.20 2.43
CA ALA A 520 -11.01 16.99 2.96
C ALA A 520 -11.02 18.45 2.50
N VAL A 521 -9.84 19.07 2.32
CA VAL A 521 -9.65 20.48 2.00
C VAL A 521 -8.63 20.59 0.85
N GLN A 522 -9.09 20.18 -0.33
CA GLN A 522 -8.27 19.91 -1.53
C GLN A 522 -7.56 21.14 -2.07
N HIS A 523 -8.05 22.34 -1.74
CA HIS A 523 -7.52 23.62 -2.18
C HIS A 523 -6.84 24.40 -1.03
N CYS A 524 -6.03 23.73 -0.18
CA CYS A 524 -5.16 24.39 0.81
C CYS A 524 -3.68 24.05 0.61
N SER A 525 -2.88 25.06 0.24
CA SER A 525 -1.43 24.98 0.00
C SER A 525 -0.64 24.65 1.27
N ALA A 526 -1.07 25.18 2.41
CA ALA A 526 -0.41 24.97 3.70
C ALA A 526 -0.44 23.52 4.21
N LEU A 527 -1.31 22.66 3.66
CA LEU A 527 -1.30 21.21 3.94
C LEU A 527 -0.26 20.43 3.11
N TYR A 528 0.36 21.07 2.11
CA TYR A 528 1.46 20.49 1.32
C TYR A 528 2.83 20.94 1.83
N HIS A 529 2.93 22.17 2.35
CA HIS A 529 4.16 22.76 2.87
C HIS A 529 3.97 23.41 4.26
N PRO A 530 3.52 22.66 5.29
CA PRO A 530 3.34 23.18 6.63
C PRO A 530 4.66 23.64 7.26
N LYS A 531 4.68 24.85 7.81
CA LYS A 531 5.84 25.42 8.51
C LYS A 531 5.79 25.08 9.99
N ASN A 532 6.96 24.80 10.58
CA ASN A 532 7.12 24.51 12.01
C ASN A 532 6.21 23.37 12.51
N LEU A 533 6.14 22.29 11.75
CA LEU A 533 5.46 21.04 12.13
C LEU A 533 6.51 19.96 12.41
N ILE A 534 6.52 19.41 13.62
CA ILE A 534 7.45 18.37 14.05
C ILE A 534 6.74 17.07 14.41
N CYS A 535 7.46 15.96 14.30
CA CYS A 535 7.01 14.66 14.81
C CYS A 535 7.59 14.42 16.21
N ILE A 536 6.72 14.21 17.21
CA ILE A 536 7.12 13.93 18.59
C ILE A 536 7.92 12.61 18.69
N GLY A 537 7.59 11.62 17.85
CA GLY A 537 8.34 10.36 17.75
C GLY A 537 9.75 10.55 17.20
N LYS A 538 9.97 11.48 16.25
CA LYS A 538 11.31 11.86 15.78
C LYS A 538 12.08 12.58 16.90
N LEU A 539 11.43 13.48 17.64
CA LEU A 539 12.04 14.24 18.74
C LEU A 539 12.52 13.34 19.87
N VAL A 540 11.66 12.43 20.36
CA VAL A 540 12.04 11.42 21.36
C VAL A 540 13.19 10.56 20.85
N LYS A 541 13.14 10.09 19.60
CA LYS A 541 14.21 9.25 19.03
C LYS A 541 15.57 9.96 18.99
N SER A 542 15.61 11.26 18.68
CA SER A 542 16.83 12.06 18.76
C SER A 542 17.36 12.14 20.20
N LEU A 543 16.49 12.46 21.17
CA LEU A 543 16.88 12.53 22.58
C LEU A 543 17.32 11.17 23.15
N MET A 544 16.73 10.05 22.71
CA MET A 544 17.19 8.69 23.06
C MET A 544 18.64 8.44 22.60
N LYS A 545 19.03 8.93 21.41
CA LYS A 545 20.39 8.82 20.90
C LYS A 545 21.37 9.64 21.75
N GLU A 546 21.09 10.93 21.94
CA GLU A 546 21.95 11.83 22.73
C GLU A 546 22.14 11.33 24.18
N SER A 547 21.11 10.69 24.76
CA SER A 547 21.17 10.06 26.08
C SER A 547 22.06 8.81 26.12
N ALA A 548 22.06 8.01 25.05
CA ALA A 548 22.93 6.83 24.96
C ALA A 548 24.41 7.20 24.85
N GLU A 549 24.71 8.44 24.42
CA GLU A 549 26.05 9.02 24.35
C GLU A 549 26.47 9.72 25.66
N ARG A 550 25.54 9.93 26.61
CA ARG A 550 25.78 10.60 27.92
C ARG A 550 25.12 9.84 29.09
N PRO A 551 25.59 8.62 29.42
CA PRO A 551 24.96 7.76 30.44
C PRO A 551 25.13 8.23 31.89
N ASP A 552 25.90 9.30 32.09
CA ASP A 552 26.13 10.00 33.36
C ASP A 552 25.00 10.97 33.74
N VAL A 553 24.16 11.38 32.78
CA VAL A 553 23.04 12.30 33.02
C VAL A 553 21.85 11.56 33.65
N ASN A 554 21.34 12.06 34.79
CA ASN A 554 20.18 11.48 35.44
C ASN A 554 18.87 11.78 34.69
N LEU A 555 18.26 10.74 34.13
CA LEU A 555 16.99 10.79 33.39
C LEU A 555 15.81 10.12 34.16
N ASP A 556 15.91 10.02 35.48
CA ASP A 556 14.85 9.49 36.33
C ASP A 556 13.57 10.34 36.17
N GLY A 557 12.44 9.66 36.03
CA GLY A 557 11.14 10.29 35.77
C GLY A 557 10.95 10.85 34.36
N VAL A 558 11.94 10.75 33.46
CA VAL A 558 11.76 10.96 32.01
C VAL A 558 11.31 9.66 31.34
N PHE A 559 11.85 8.52 31.79
CA PHE A 559 11.49 7.19 31.33
C PHE A 559 10.83 6.36 32.43
N TYR A 560 9.81 5.61 32.03
CA TYR A 560 9.24 4.53 32.82
C TYR A 560 9.81 3.21 32.32
N LEU A 561 10.58 2.53 33.17
CA LEU A 561 10.94 1.12 32.96
C LEU A 561 9.64 0.31 32.86
N GLY A 562 9.44 -0.35 31.71
CA GLY A 562 8.22 -1.12 31.46
C GLY A 562 8.07 -2.22 32.50
N LYS A 563 6.95 -2.23 33.23
CA LYS A 563 6.74 -3.15 34.35
C LYS A 563 6.84 -4.60 33.90
N VAL A 564 7.90 -5.28 34.29
CA VAL A 564 7.99 -6.74 34.19
C VAL A 564 6.96 -7.32 35.18
N GLN A 565 5.79 -7.68 34.66
CA GLN A 565 4.84 -8.49 35.41
C GLN A 565 5.44 -9.87 35.62
N ARG A 566 6.02 -10.11 36.80
CA ARG A 566 6.17 -11.46 37.34
C ARG A 566 4.77 -11.98 37.70
N SER A 567 4.08 -12.53 36.71
CA SER A 567 2.96 -13.43 36.97
C SER A 567 3.54 -14.76 37.45
N GLU A 568 3.45 -15.03 38.75
CA GLU A 568 3.61 -16.40 39.26
C GLU A 568 2.48 -17.27 38.69
N GLU A 569 2.75 -18.55 38.50
CA GLU A 569 2.04 -19.37 37.51
C GLU A 569 0.62 -19.78 37.94
N CYS A 570 -0.26 -19.86 36.96
CA CYS A 570 -1.23 -20.95 36.89
C CYS A 570 -1.35 -21.43 35.44
N THR A 571 -1.17 -22.73 35.22
CA THR A 571 -0.93 -23.32 33.90
C THR A 571 -2.21 -23.73 33.19
N GLU A 572 -2.44 -23.20 31.98
CA GLU A 572 -2.71 -23.95 30.74
C GLU A 572 -3.23 -23.00 29.63
N GLY A 573 -2.58 -22.99 28.46
CA GLY A 573 -2.97 -22.12 27.35
C GLY A 573 -1.98 -22.17 26.19
N VAL A 574 -2.42 -22.67 25.03
CA VAL A 574 -1.58 -22.85 23.83
C VAL A 574 -1.06 -21.50 23.31
N ARG A 575 0.26 -21.37 23.15
CA ARG A 575 0.86 -20.24 22.41
C ARG A 575 0.38 -20.26 20.95
N THR A 576 -0.19 -19.15 20.51
CA THR A 576 -0.30 -18.81 19.08
C THR A 576 0.30 -17.43 18.88
N ASP A 577 1.37 -17.34 18.10
CA ASP A 577 2.07 -16.08 17.89
C ASP A 577 1.25 -15.14 17.00
N ILE A 578 0.74 -14.06 17.57
CA ILE A 578 0.01 -13.02 16.83
C ILE A 578 0.95 -11.85 16.58
N VAL A 579 1.50 -11.79 15.36
CA VAL A 579 2.19 -10.60 14.87
C VAL A 579 1.16 -9.48 14.70
N SER A 580 1.37 -8.37 15.41
CA SER A 580 0.55 -7.16 15.29
C SER A 580 0.86 -6.43 13.99
N THR A 581 0.19 -6.82 12.90
CA THR A 581 0.31 -6.14 11.60
C THR A 581 -0.35 -4.76 11.67
N GLU A 582 0.47 -3.72 11.60
CA GLU A 582 0.05 -2.32 11.50
C GLU A 582 -0.72 -2.11 10.17
N MET A 583 -1.73 -1.22 10.16
CA MET A 583 -2.62 -1.04 9.00
C MET A 583 -2.08 0.01 8.02
N ASP A 584 -1.26 -0.43 7.06
CA ASP A 584 -0.88 0.38 5.91
C ASP A 584 -2.11 0.83 5.10
N GLY A 585 -2.33 2.14 4.99
CA GLY A 585 -3.41 2.73 4.19
C GLY A 585 -3.32 2.42 2.68
N ASN A 586 -2.13 2.09 2.18
CA ASN A 586 -1.85 1.91 0.75
C ASN A 586 -2.41 0.60 0.11
N ALA A 587 -3.15 -0.23 0.85
CA ALA A 587 -3.73 -1.47 0.32
C ALA A 587 -4.91 -1.28 -0.67
N TRP A 588 -5.28 -0.03 -1.00
CA TRP A 588 -6.55 0.34 -1.63
C TRP A 588 -6.69 0.04 -3.14
N SER A 589 -5.77 -0.73 -3.76
CA SER A 589 -5.80 -0.95 -5.22
C SER A 589 -5.71 -2.41 -5.71
N HIS A 590 -5.63 -3.41 -4.82
CA HIS A 590 -5.53 -4.83 -5.21
C HIS A 590 -6.27 -5.80 -4.25
N VAL A 591 -7.62 -5.79 -4.25
CA VAL A 591 -8.44 -6.85 -3.60
C VAL A 591 -9.50 -7.39 -4.56
N ALA A 592 -9.07 -8.16 -5.56
CA ALA A 592 -9.93 -8.79 -6.57
C ALA A 592 -9.99 -10.35 -6.50
N ASN A 593 -9.32 -11.01 -5.55
CA ASN A 593 -9.50 -12.45 -5.28
C ASN A 593 -9.13 -12.82 -3.83
N CYS A 594 -10.14 -13.06 -2.99
CA CYS A 594 -10.02 -13.90 -1.79
C CYS A 594 -10.91 -15.13 -1.96
N LYS A 595 -10.45 -16.29 -1.46
CA LYS A 595 -11.09 -17.59 -1.64
C LYS A 595 -12.06 -17.86 -0.49
N GLU A 596 -13.17 -18.53 -0.77
CA GLU A 596 -14.03 -19.13 0.26
C GLU A 596 -13.52 -20.54 0.57
N ASP A 597 -12.86 -20.72 1.72
CA ASP A 597 -12.54 -22.06 2.26
C ASP A 597 -13.64 -22.48 3.25
N VAL A 598 -14.76 -22.97 2.72
CA VAL A 598 -15.86 -23.56 3.51
C VAL A 598 -15.53 -25.03 3.80
N LYS A 599 -15.26 -25.36 5.07
CA LYS A 599 -15.02 -26.75 5.50
C LYS A 599 -15.87 -27.16 6.71
N THR A 600 -17.19 -27.11 6.54
CA THR A 600 -18.15 -27.68 7.48
C THR A 600 -18.50 -29.13 7.13
N ARG A 601 -18.20 -30.06 8.05
CA ARG A 601 -19.03 -31.22 8.38
C ARG A 601 -18.56 -31.83 9.71
N LEU A 602 -19.37 -31.65 10.75
CA LEU A 602 -19.39 -32.60 11.86
C LEU A 602 -20.00 -33.92 11.36
N ASN A 603 -19.62 -35.02 11.99
CA ASN A 603 -20.56 -36.04 12.43
C ASN A 603 -20.03 -36.63 13.75
N HIS A 604 -20.94 -36.98 14.65
CA HIS A 604 -20.66 -37.48 16.00
C HIS A 604 -20.74 -39.02 16.06
N VAL A 605 -20.58 -39.54 17.28
CA VAL A 605 -20.84 -40.91 17.76
C VAL A 605 -19.70 -41.91 17.51
N SER A 606 -19.30 -42.77 18.45
CA SER A 606 -19.33 -42.79 19.94
C SER A 606 -18.65 -44.10 20.38
N VAL A 607 -18.15 -44.16 21.62
CA VAL A 607 -18.27 -45.27 22.62
C VAL A 607 -17.02 -45.33 23.51
N ASP A 608 -17.26 -45.45 24.81
CA ASP A 608 -16.25 -45.65 25.86
C ASP A 608 -15.48 -46.97 25.72
N ILE A 609 -14.31 -47.04 26.38
CA ILE A 609 -14.13 -47.99 27.49
C ILE A 609 -13.04 -47.50 28.43
N SER A 610 -13.17 -47.86 29.70
CA SER A 610 -12.47 -47.27 30.83
C SER A 610 -11.30 -48.11 31.35
N GLN A 611 -10.53 -47.47 32.25
CA GLN A 611 -10.05 -48.03 33.52
C GLN A 611 -8.68 -48.75 33.65
N VAL A 612 -8.20 -48.63 34.90
CA VAL A 612 -7.20 -49.44 35.64
C VAL A 612 -5.70 -49.13 35.44
N MET A 613 -5.09 -48.71 36.56
CA MET A 613 -3.64 -48.71 36.82
C MET A 613 -3.15 -50.13 37.14
N ASN A 614 -1.90 -50.46 36.82
CA ASN A 614 -0.84 -50.62 37.85
C ASN A 614 0.54 -51.07 37.30
N LYS A 615 1.57 -50.65 38.05
CA LYS A 615 2.76 -51.37 38.55
C LYS A 615 3.06 -52.82 38.07
N SER A 616 4.31 -53.29 38.05
CA SER A 616 5.67 -52.69 38.06
C SER A 616 6.74 -53.81 38.03
N HIS A 617 8.02 -53.46 37.77
CA HIS A 617 9.21 -54.33 37.94
C HIS A 617 9.31 -55.53 36.95
N ASN A 618 10.47 -56.13 36.66
CA ASN A 618 11.88 -55.92 37.03
C ASN A 618 12.76 -56.17 35.77
N VAL A 619 13.92 -55.51 35.55
CA VAL A 619 15.29 -55.94 35.97
C VAL A 619 15.61 -57.39 35.49
N THR A 620 16.66 -57.67 34.70
CA THR A 620 18.08 -57.43 35.03
C THR A 620 19.05 -57.38 33.82
N SER A 621 19.93 -56.37 33.84
CA SER A 621 21.36 -56.28 33.44
C SER A 621 22.05 -57.11 32.34
N THR A 622 22.75 -56.40 31.45
CA THR A 622 24.21 -56.55 31.16
C THR A 622 24.76 -55.19 30.67
N SER A 623 25.53 -54.42 31.47
CA SER A 623 27.01 -54.44 31.60
C SER A 623 27.75 -53.94 30.34
N VAL A 624 28.16 -52.67 30.20
CA VAL A 624 29.21 -51.85 30.90
C VAL A 624 30.52 -51.71 30.08
N LYS A 625 31.24 -50.59 30.26
CA LYS A 625 32.47 -50.05 29.59
C LYS A 625 32.18 -49.09 28.42
N ILE A 626 32.56 -47.80 28.43
CA ILE A 626 33.58 -46.97 29.14
C ILE A 626 35.02 -47.13 28.62
N GLU A 627 35.59 -46.00 28.14
CA GLU A 627 36.99 -45.48 28.16
C GLU A 627 37.18 -44.62 26.89
N GLU A 628 37.48 -43.32 26.87
CA GLU A 628 38.33 -42.38 27.65
C GLU A 628 39.80 -42.31 27.18
N VAL A 629 40.12 -41.27 26.38
CA VAL A 629 41.45 -40.77 25.95
C VAL A 629 41.22 -39.25 25.70
N LYS A 630 41.60 -38.23 26.52
CA LYS A 630 42.83 -37.92 27.30
C LYS A 630 44.06 -37.83 26.38
N GLU A 631 44.95 -36.84 26.35
CA GLU A 631 45.43 -35.76 27.25
C GLU A 631 45.88 -34.56 26.35
N LEU A 632 46.41 -33.37 26.73
CA LEU A 632 46.59 -32.47 27.91
C LEU A 632 47.07 -31.11 27.29
N PHE A 633 47.27 -29.96 27.95
CA PHE A 633 47.17 -29.41 29.32
C PHE A 633 46.76 -27.91 29.13
N THR A 634 46.91 -26.85 29.96
CA THR A 634 47.26 -26.45 31.34
C THR A 634 46.62 -25.05 31.51
N SER A 635 46.34 -24.43 32.67
CA SER A 635 46.23 -24.85 34.07
C SER A 635 45.32 -23.82 34.78
N LYS A 636 44.67 -24.23 35.88
CA LYS A 636 43.71 -23.43 36.68
C LYS A 636 44.44 -22.51 37.70
N PRO A 637 43.81 -21.48 38.30
CA PRO A 637 42.66 -21.65 39.20
C PRO A 637 41.45 -20.72 38.95
N LYS A 638 40.37 -20.97 39.72
CA LYS A 638 39.27 -20.04 39.96
C LYS A 638 39.51 -19.34 41.31
N GLU A 639 39.01 -18.13 41.50
CA GLU A 639 38.57 -17.64 42.81
C GLU A 639 37.18 -17.00 42.70
N ASP A 640 36.42 -17.21 43.77
CA ASP A 640 35.23 -16.52 44.30
C ASP A 640 33.92 -16.33 43.51
N GLU A 641 32.83 -16.39 44.30
CA GLU A 641 31.46 -16.08 43.92
C GLU A 641 31.19 -14.58 44.10
N GLN A 642 30.53 -13.94 43.13
CA GLN A 642 29.88 -12.64 43.32
C GLN A 642 28.64 -12.53 42.43
N ASP A 643 27.63 -11.79 42.89
CA ASP A 643 26.30 -11.73 42.29
C ASP A 643 26.33 -11.38 40.80
N MET A 644 26.09 -12.37 39.95
CA MET A 644 25.87 -12.15 38.53
C MET A 644 24.44 -11.61 38.32
N LYS A 645 24.28 -10.32 38.66
CA LYS A 645 23.04 -9.55 38.43
C LYS A 645 22.54 -9.80 37.02
N VAL A 646 21.23 -10.03 36.88
CA VAL A 646 20.56 -10.01 35.59
C VAL A 646 20.84 -8.63 34.96
N VAL A 647 21.53 -8.63 33.83
CA VAL A 647 21.80 -7.38 33.09
C VAL A 647 20.47 -6.91 32.52
N GLU A 648 19.93 -5.83 33.09
CA GLU A 648 18.78 -5.15 32.50
C GLU A 648 19.19 -4.61 31.13
N GLU A 649 18.58 -5.14 30.07
CA GLU A 649 18.78 -4.62 28.71
C GLU A 649 18.40 -3.14 28.69
N ASN A 650 19.34 -2.27 28.35
CA ASN A 650 19.14 -0.83 28.41
C ASN A 650 17.86 -0.44 27.64
N PRO A 651 16.84 0.15 28.30
CA PRO A 651 15.56 0.43 27.67
C PRO A 651 15.66 1.45 26.52
N LEU A 652 16.76 2.21 26.40
CA LEU A 652 17.04 3.05 25.24
C LEU A 652 17.22 2.26 23.93
N LEU A 653 17.52 0.96 24.00
CA LEU A 653 17.74 0.11 22.82
C LEU A 653 16.45 -0.50 22.25
N LYS A 654 15.34 -0.46 22.99
CA LYS A 654 14.08 -1.11 22.58
C LYS A 654 13.21 -0.18 21.74
N GLU A 655 12.91 -0.60 20.52
CA GLU A 655 12.04 0.09 19.57
C GLU A 655 10.65 0.38 20.15
N ILE A 656 10.18 1.63 20.02
CA ILE A 656 8.87 2.08 20.49
C ILE A 656 7.94 2.20 19.28
N ARG A 657 6.88 1.38 19.23
CA ARG A 657 5.93 1.33 18.09
C ARG A 657 4.57 1.93 18.43
N GLY A 658 4.20 2.99 17.71
CA GLY A 658 2.95 3.71 17.87
C GLY A 658 2.88 4.64 19.08
N LEU A 659 2.04 5.68 18.97
CA LEU A 659 1.90 6.74 19.98
C LEU A 659 1.59 6.21 21.40
N SER A 660 0.69 5.23 21.53
CA SER A 660 0.33 4.67 22.85
C SER A 660 1.52 4.05 23.60
N ALA A 661 2.47 3.41 22.90
CA ALA A 661 3.70 2.89 23.52
C ALA A 661 4.70 4.00 23.87
N LEU A 662 4.68 5.12 23.12
CA LEU A 662 5.44 6.32 23.44
C LEU A 662 4.90 7.00 24.72
N CYS A 663 3.58 7.13 24.84
CA CYS A 663 2.91 7.58 26.05
C CYS A 663 3.18 6.64 27.25
N GLU A 664 3.11 5.32 27.06
CA GLU A 664 3.44 4.37 28.12
C GLU A 664 4.88 4.53 28.60
N ARG A 665 5.84 4.70 27.68
CA ARG A 665 7.26 4.84 28.03
C ARG A 665 7.63 6.18 28.68
N VAL A 666 7.05 7.28 28.23
CA VAL A 666 7.45 8.66 28.61
C VAL A 666 6.52 9.29 29.65
N LEU A 667 5.25 8.89 29.66
CA LEU A 667 4.21 9.38 30.59
C LEU A 667 3.72 8.29 31.58
N GLY A 668 4.25 7.06 31.47
CA GLY A 668 3.98 5.96 32.40
C GLY A 668 2.62 5.29 32.21
N LYS A 669 1.85 5.68 31.19
CA LYS A 669 0.51 5.15 30.90
C LYS A 669 0.21 5.10 29.38
N PRO A 670 -0.36 4.00 28.87
CA PRO A 670 -0.80 3.92 27.48
C PRO A 670 -2.06 4.75 27.21
N LEU A 671 -2.35 4.97 25.92
CA LEU A 671 -3.62 5.51 25.42
C LEU A 671 -4.68 4.40 25.26
N ASP A 672 -5.95 4.74 25.50
CA ASP A 672 -7.10 3.84 25.34
C ASP A 672 -7.50 3.73 23.85
N LYS A 673 -7.03 2.70 23.16
CA LYS A 673 -7.27 2.49 21.72
C LYS A 673 -8.69 2.04 21.35
N THR A 674 -9.66 2.01 22.28
CA THR A 674 -11.02 1.50 22.01
C THR A 674 -11.70 2.21 20.82
N GLU A 675 -11.51 3.52 20.69
CA GLU A 675 -12.20 4.35 19.68
C GLU A 675 -11.38 4.60 18.40
N GLN A 676 -10.11 4.18 18.33
CA GLN A 676 -9.22 4.39 17.16
C GLN A 676 -9.81 3.89 15.83
N CYS A 677 -10.75 2.93 15.88
CA CYS A 677 -11.43 2.39 14.70
C CYS A 677 -12.94 2.64 14.75
N SER A 678 -13.39 3.79 15.26
CA SER A 678 -14.82 4.15 15.27
C SER A 678 -15.29 4.77 13.96
N VAL A 679 -16.61 4.95 13.82
CA VAL A 679 -17.23 5.60 12.65
C VAL A 679 -17.12 7.12 12.82
N TRP A 680 -15.96 7.67 12.51
CA TRP A 680 -15.64 9.10 12.72
C TRP A 680 -16.45 10.07 11.85
N ASP A 681 -17.02 9.61 10.73
CA ASP A 681 -17.94 10.41 9.90
C ASP A 681 -19.37 10.48 10.44
N ARG A 682 -19.69 9.80 11.56
CA ARG A 682 -21.03 9.85 12.17
C ARG A 682 -21.25 11.12 13.00
N ARG A 683 -22.50 11.57 13.12
CA ARG A 683 -22.88 12.73 13.95
C ARG A 683 -24.14 12.41 14.77
N PRO A 684 -24.20 12.75 16.07
CA PRO A 684 -23.11 13.29 16.90
C PRO A 684 -22.03 12.23 17.22
N LEU A 685 -20.82 12.70 17.55
CA LEU A 685 -19.76 11.87 18.13
C LEU A 685 -20.12 11.47 19.57
N ARG A 686 -19.59 10.33 20.04
CA ARG A 686 -19.77 9.83 21.42
C ARG A 686 -18.80 10.57 22.35
N ASP A 687 -19.13 10.69 23.64
CA ASP A 687 -18.21 11.25 24.64
C ASP A 687 -16.86 10.51 24.70
N LEU A 688 -16.87 9.19 24.46
CA LEU A 688 -15.67 8.37 24.34
C LEU A 688 -14.81 8.74 23.11
N GLN A 689 -15.43 9.09 21.97
CA GLN A 689 -14.71 9.59 20.80
C GLN A 689 -14.13 10.98 21.05
N LEU A 690 -14.89 11.86 21.70
CA LEU A 690 -14.43 13.19 22.08
C LEU A 690 -13.25 13.10 23.07
N ARG A 691 -13.29 12.17 24.03
CA ARG A 691 -12.16 11.82 24.91
C ARG A 691 -10.95 11.35 24.13
N TYR A 692 -11.14 10.38 23.22
CA TYR A 692 -10.06 9.81 22.42
C TYR A 692 -9.35 10.90 21.59
N ALA A 693 -10.10 11.56 20.71
CA ALA A 693 -9.58 12.55 19.76
C ALA A 693 -8.91 13.74 20.48
N ALA A 694 -9.44 14.17 21.62
CA ALA A 694 -8.84 15.22 22.43
C ALA A 694 -7.56 14.78 23.15
N LEU A 695 -7.48 13.52 23.59
CA LEU A 695 -6.31 13.00 24.29
C LEU A 695 -5.13 12.75 23.34
N ASP A 696 -5.38 12.27 22.11
CA ASP A 696 -4.32 12.02 21.12
C ASP A 696 -3.65 13.35 20.69
N ALA A 697 -4.40 14.44 20.53
CA ALA A 697 -3.82 15.78 20.36
C ALA A 697 -3.14 16.32 21.64
N TYR A 698 -3.77 16.19 22.83
CA TYR A 698 -3.23 16.76 24.06
C TYR A 698 -1.98 16.01 24.57
N CYS A 699 -1.82 14.72 24.28
CA CYS A 699 -0.63 13.97 24.68
C CYS A 699 0.64 14.41 23.93
N MET A 700 0.50 15.07 22.78
CA MET A 700 1.62 15.76 22.11
C MET A 700 2.28 16.81 23.03
N LEU A 701 1.48 17.56 23.79
CA LEU A 701 1.98 18.57 24.73
C LEU A 701 2.66 17.92 25.94
N MET A 702 2.04 16.90 26.53
CA MET A 702 2.61 16.17 27.68
C MET A 702 3.92 15.46 27.32
N LEU A 703 4.02 14.88 26.12
CA LEU A 703 5.26 14.33 25.59
C LEU A 703 6.31 15.41 25.31
N TYR A 704 5.91 16.56 24.75
CA TYR A 704 6.83 17.66 24.48
C TYR A 704 7.39 18.30 25.75
N GLU A 705 6.58 18.48 26.79
CA GLU A 705 7.02 18.93 28.12
C GLU A 705 8.11 18.00 28.70
N LYS A 706 7.94 16.68 28.57
CA LYS A 706 8.97 15.71 28.92
C LYS A 706 10.21 15.80 28.03
N CYS A 707 10.08 16.09 26.73
CA CYS A 707 11.22 16.35 25.86
C CYS A 707 11.98 17.65 26.24
N VAL A 708 11.29 18.68 26.75
CA VAL A 708 11.91 19.93 27.21
C VAL A 708 12.72 19.72 28.49
N ASP A 709 12.16 19.07 29.52
CA ASP A 709 12.87 18.65 30.74
C ASP A 709 14.14 17.86 30.36
N TRP A 710 13.96 16.82 29.55
CA TRP A 710 15.03 15.95 29.10
C TRP A 710 16.14 16.66 28.31
N ALA A 711 15.79 17.53 27.35
CA ALA A 711 16.78 18.32 26.63
C ALA A 711 17.55 19.26 27.58
N SER A 712 16.87 19.86 28.56
CA SER A 712 17.50 20.69 29.57
C SER A 712 18.47 19.91 30.47
N ARG A 713 18.19 18.63 30.80
CA ARG A 713 19.11 17.78 31.56
C ARG A 713 20.35 17.36 30.77
N LEU A 714 20.22 17.26 29.44
CA LEU A 714 21.33 16.95 28.52
C LEU A 714 22.16 18.19 28.13
N ASP A 715 21.82 19.39 28.64
CA ASP A 715 22.38 20.67 28.19
C ASP A 715 22.24 20.87 26.66
N LEU A 716 21.01 20.66 26.15
CA LEU A 716 20.66 20.77 24.74
C LEU A 716 19.50 21.75 24.51
N SER A 717 19.62 22.59 23.49
CA SER A 717 18.55 23.47 23.03
C SER A 717 17.44 22.66 22.33
N ILE A 718 16.25 22.62 22.93
CA ILE A 718 15.10 21.91 22.36
C ILE A 718 14.70 22.44 20.98
N SER A 719 14.82 23.75 20.74
CA SER A 719 14.48 24.37 19.46
C SER A 719 15.46 23.98 18.34
N GLU A 720 16.74 23.76 18.67
CA GLU A 720 17.71 23.23 17.72
C GLU A 720 17.47 21.76 17.38
N ILE A 721 16.99 20.93 18.32
CA ILE A 721 16.63 19.55 18.02
C ILE A 721 15.37 19.52 17.12
N CYS A 722 14.44 20.46 17.33
CA CYS A 722 13.25 20.60 16.50
C CYS A 722 13.58 21.09 15.09
N SER A 723 14.46 22.09 14.93
CA SER A 723 14.84 22.62 13.61
C SER A 723 15.70 21.67 12.77
N LYS A 724 16.33 20.66 13.40
CA LYS A 724 17.03 19.55 12.72
C LYS A 724 16.09 18.48 12.13
N GLN A 725 14.76 18.56 12.34
CA GLN A 725 13.82 17.65 11.68
C GLN A 725 13.57 18.07 10.22
N GLU A 726 13.64 17.11 9.28
CA GLU A 726 13.22 17.31 7.89
C GLU A 726 11.75 17.78 7.84
N PRO A 727 11.44 18.91 7.16
CA PRO A 727 10.08 19.41 7.01
C PRO A 727 9.16 18.40 6.32
N LEU A 728 7.98 18.16 6.91
CA LEU A 728 6.93 17.37 6.29
C LEU A 728 6.44 18.13 5.05
N THR A 729 6.69 17.55 3.87
CA THR A 729 6.44 18.19 2.57
C THR A 729 5.82 17.19 1.58
N GLY A 730 4.79 17.64 0.87
CA GLY A 730 4.09 16.85 -0.14
C GLY A 730 4.07 17.55 -1.49
N THR A 731 4.29 16.81 -2.57
CA THR A 731 4.13 17.32 -3.93
C THR A 731 2.69 17.81 -4.14
N LEU A 732 2.53 19.00 -4.72
CA LEU A 732 1.24 19.55 -5.13
C LEU A 732 0.61 18.69 -6.24
N PRO A 733 -0.72 18.52 -6.27
CA PRO A 733 -1.41 17.74 -7.29
C PRO A 733 -1.08 18.25 -8.69
N LEU A 734 -1.10 17.36 -9.68
CA LEU A 734 -0.80 17.72 -11.05
C LEU A 734 -1.76 18.80 -11.59
N PHE A 735 -3.03 18.77 -11.16
CA PHE A 735 -4.09 19.72 -11.50
C PHE A 735 -4.51 20.61 -10.30
N CYS A 736 -3.55 21.25 -9.63
CA CYS A 736 -3.82 22.34 -8.70
C CYS A 736 -4.14 23.67 -9.43
N ASP A 737 -4.78 24.61 -8.72
CA ASP A 737 -5.11 25.93 -9.28
C ASP A 737 -3.88 26.81 -9.51
N LYS A 738 -4.00 27.81 -10.39
CA LYS A 738 -2.90 28.74 -10.70
C LYS A 738 -2.34 29.51 -9.49
N GLN A 739 -3.11 29.64 -8.41
CA GLN A 739 -2.63 30.27 -7.17
C GLN A 739 -1.57 29.43 -6.43
N PHE A 740 -1.57 28.10 -6.61
CA PHE A 740 -0.56 27.20 -6.04
C PHE A 740 0.77 27.29 -6.79
N LEU A 741 0.73 27.49 -8.11
CA LEU A 741 1.90 27.49 -8.98
C LEU A 741 2.85 28.66 -8.71
N ASN A 742 2.37 29.74 -8.09
CA ASN A 742 3.24 30.82 -7.63
C ASN A 742 4.19 30.35 -6.51
N PHE A 743 3.74 29.47 -5.62
CA PHE A 743 4.58 28.95 -4.53
C PHE A 743 5.68 27.99 -5.01
N GLU A 744 5.49 27.25 -6.11
CA GLU A 744 6.55 26.43 -6.73
C GLU A 744 7.67 27.27 -7.38
N ASN A 745 7.53 28.60 -7.41
CA ASN A 745 8.57 29.55 -7.86
C ASN A 745 9.20 30.37 -6.70
N GLU A 746 8.77 30.15 -5.46
CA GLU A 746 9.27 30.85 -4.25
C GLU A 746 9.97 29.90 -3.25
N ILE A 747 10.15 28.62 -3.61
CA ILE A 747 10.76 27.54 -2.79
C ILE A 747 11.93 26.92 -3.55
#